data_AF-A0A352MZ47-F1
#
_entry.id   AF-A0A352MZ47-F1
#
_cell.length_a   1.000
_cell.length_b   1.000
_cell.length_c   1.000
_cell.angle_alpha   90.00
_cell.angle_beta   90.00
_cell.angle_gamma   90.00
#
_symmetry.space_group_name_H-M   'P 1'
#
loop_
_entity.id
_entity.type
_entity.pdbx_description
1 polymer ?
#
loop_
_entity_poly.entity_id
_entity_poly.type
_entity_poly.pdbx_seq_one_letter_code
_entity_poly.pdbx_strand_id
1 'polypeptide(L)'
;MSKRNKYSSLLLGLLGICVSAAAAAGELDLKFEFSTDGGKTFKEESPVLERPGTFVLRTHFVTDVADDQRPVYQVEFSARRDFASANKGSLATFSGKGTWAQRPNPYWLESKMKSFDLTVDTQARPEGVEGYQDTWDTSTNKFVNGKLPACTALPRGKTEFTMLVFWSNKDGGKVEARKSFNLEQKSGPDIQEVQKKAVSVERKPLPAAQRENVIISAAKLAEIFVSPSGKDDNPGTKELPFRSIAKALGAVSADGTINLAEGIYREGNLMSTQSGTAGKPVLIEGAGRDKTIIKGSLEVKNWESSGNGSIWKTAWDTNSQQVFCDGKPLQQIGETCGWHTKVAWAEKLALPPVGKGLDDLKPGSFFYDGAAGQLHVMLEKKDDPRTHLMEASVMDWVLSGKGTEYVTMRNLSLMHCNGSRIGTYSVMLTTGKSHWTVEDCRIEYGDFGGLSAGGKNHRIVRCIISNNGNNGVAMNNSDAAHGWAYYPTAPRQDTVVEDCEISGNNYRNFQAAWHSGGLKLIPASRGVTVRRCIVKDNNGPGIWFDNTIGENTIEDNLCDNNTAGIFYEISKPSEDCAFSAIIRNNRIVRSREQGIYVSASSGVLVENNTVYDSWVGIAVHGMPRGKFKLADNTVQNNIIMGRSHADAVIFIGDNATNNTMDGNFYVTGPASTYSKNGLRVCVVKGQGYDITDKTLESLRVKGYEKNGLEGDPMWVNAAAFDFQLKPDSPAAGKGWRKLPAVDAAK
;
A
#
# COMPACT_ATOMS: atom_id res chain seq x y z
N MET A 1 -1.54 34.97 37.75
CA MET A 1 -2.36 34.62 38.94
C MET A 1 -3.54 33.80 38.41
N SER A 2 -3.62 32.48 38.51
CA SER A 2 -3.65 31.55 39.65
C SER A 2 -5.00 30.82 39.63
N LYS A 3 -5.03 29.56 39.16
CA LYS A 3 -5.96 28.53 39.64
C LYS A 3 -5.28 27.17 39.53
N ARG A 4 -4.78 26.67 40.66
CA ARG A 4 -4.27 25.32 40.84
C ARG A 4 -4.76 24.77 42.18
N ASN A 5 -5.36 23.59 42.09
CA ASN A 5 -5.23 22.46 43.01
C ASN A 5 -5.98 22.39 44.36
N LYS A 6 -6.57 21.19 44.52
CA LYS A 6 -6.78 20.35 45.71
C LYS A 6 -8.06 20.55 46.53
N TYR A 7 -8.91 19.53 46.52
CA TYR A 7 -9.36 18.84 47.75
C TYR A 7 -9.52 17.32 47.51
N SER A 8 -8.68 16.58 48.22
CA SER A 8 -8.85 15.24 48.81
C SER A 8 -10.07 15.22 49.76
N SER A 9 -10.74 14.13 50.16
CA SER A 9 -10.34 12.73 50.39
C SER A 9 -11.58 11.89 50.81
N LEU A 10 -11.49 10.57 50.54
CA LEU A 10 -12.15 9.41 51.19
C LEU A 10 -13.67 9.20 51.04
N LEU A 11 -14.04 8.20 50.23
CA LEU A 11 -14.85 7.06 50.71
C LEU A 11 -14.43 5.78 49.95
N LEU A 12 -14.19 4.72 50.72
CA LEU A 12 -13.94 3.34 50.29
C LEU A 12 -15.15 2.75 49.54
N GLY A 13 -14.90 1.91 48.54
CA GLY A 13 -15.92 0.98 48.03
C GLY A 13 -15.71 0.46 46.61
N LEU A 14 -14.87 -0.56 46.47
CA LEU A 14 -14.85 -1.60 45.43
C LEU A 14 -14.44 -1.26 43.97
N LEU A 15 -13.44 -2.04 43.53
CA LEU A 15 -13.29 -2.57 42.16
C LEU A 15 -14.66 -2.74 41.48
N GLY A 16 -14.91 -1.91 40.46
CA GLY A 16 -15.95 -2.10 39.47
C GLY A 16 -15.29 -2.15 38.10
N ILE A 17 -15.02 -3.36 37.66
CA ILE A 17 -14.69 -3.71 36.29
C ILE A 17 -15.60 -2.95 35.31
N CYS A 18 -15.02 -2.17 34.40
CA CYS A 18 -15.58 -1.97 33.06
C CYS A 18 -14.60 -2.61 32.05
N VAL A 19 -14.34 -3.92 32.11
CA VAL A 19 -15.04 -4.82 31.17
C VAL A 19 -16.44 -4.30 31.02
N SER A 20 -16.73 -3.59 29.91
CA SER A 20 -18.10 -3.64 29.40
C SER A 20 -18.44 -5.11 29.47
N ALA A 21 -19.30 -5.53 30.40
CA ALA A 21 -19.83 -6.85 30.38
C ALA A 21 -20.38 -6.94 28.96
N ALA A 22 -19.66 -7.65 28.08
CA ALA A 22 -20.29 -8.20 26.91
C ALA A 22 -21.46 -8.93 27.55
N ALA A 23 -22.67 -8.37 27.40
CA ALA A 23 -23.88 -9.08 27.77
C ALA A 23 -23.64 -10.48 27.22
N ALA A 24 -23.62 -11.48 28.09
CA ALA A 24 -23.20 -12.83 27.72
C ALA A 24 -23.86 -13.13 26.38
N ALA A 25 -23.03 -13.24 25.33
CA ALA A 25 -23.53 -13.34 23.98
C ALA A 25 -24.25 -14.68 23.96
N GLY A 26 -25.58 -14.66 23.99
CA GLY A 26 -26.38 -15.88 24.09
C GLY A 26 -26.01 -16.86 22.98
N GLU A 27 -26.27 -18.14 23.15
CA GLU A 27 -26.12 -19.10 22.07
C GLU A 27 -27.27 -18.97 21.06
N LEU A 28 -26.93 -19.16 19.79
CA LEU A 28 -27.88 -19.25 18.68
C LEU A 28 -27.65 -20.59 17.98
N ASP A 29 -28.62 -21.49 18.07
CA ASP A 29 -28.59 -22.78 17.36
C ASP A 29 -29.62 -22.80 16.23
N LEU A 30 -29.28 -23.50 15.15
CA LEU A 30 -30.10 -23.62 13.95
C LEU A 30 -30.62 -25.04 13.81
N LYS A 31 -31.93 -25.20 13.58
CA LYS A 31 -32.52 -26.49 13.17
C LYS A 31 -33.15 -26.36 11.80
N PHE A 32 -33.05 -27.40 10.98
CA PHE A 32 -33.54 -27.40 9.62
C PHE A 32 -34.59 -28.48 9.42
N GLU A 33 -35.67 -28.11 8.76
CA GLU A 33 -36.59 -29.06 8.14
C GLU A 33 -36.73 -28.71 6.65
N PHE A 34 -37.03 -29.71 5.85
CA PHE A 34 -37.05 -29.61 4.40
C PHE A 34 -38.37 -30.12 3.86
N SER A 35 -38.88 -29.43 2.85
CA SER A 35 -40.05 -29.84 2.09
C SER A 35 -39.73 -29.88 0.61
N THR A 36 -40.03 -31.01 -0.04
CA THR A 36 -39.87 -31.19 -1.50
C THR A 36 -41.22 -31.19 -2.22
N ASP A 37 -42.34 -30.97 -1.51
CA ASP A 37 -43.70 -30.98 -2.03
C ASP A 37 -44.39 -29.60 -1.98
N GLY A 38 -43.56 -28.54 -1.92
CA GLY A 38 -44.02 -27.15 -1.93
C GLY A 38 -44.49 -26.63 -0.57
N GLY A 39 -43.96 -27.19 0.52
CA GLY A 39 -44.27 -26.77 1.89
C GLY A 39 -45.45 -27.53 2.52
N LYS A 40 -45.92 -28.63 1.92
CA LYS A 40 -47.05 -29.41 2.47
C LYS A 40 -46.59 -30.35 3.58
N THR A 41 -45.43 -30.98 3.42
CA THR A 41 -44.81 -31.83 4.44
C THR A 41 -43.35 -31.44 4.67
N PHE A 42 -42.92 -31.47 5.93
CA PHE A 42 -41.56 -31.12 6.37
C PHE A 42 -40.90 -32.30 7.08
N LYS A 43 -39.61 -32.46 6.86
CA LYS A 43 -38.78 -33.55 7.40
C LYS A 43 -37.40 -33.04 7.80
N GLU A 44 -36.79 -33.61 8.83
CA GLU A 44 -35.43 -33.21 9.26
C GLU A 44 -34.33 -33.77 8.36
N GLU A 45 -34.60 -34.85 7.62
CA GLU A 45 -33.64 -35.42 6.71
C GLU A 45 -33.33 -34.46 5.55
N SER A 46 -32.04 -34.38 5.21
CA SER A 46 -31.59 -33.54 4.11
C SER A 46 -32.35 -33.82 2.81
N PRO A 47 -32.64 -32.78 2.01
CA PRO A 47 -33.54 -32.91 0.89
C PRO A 47 -32.92 -33.77 -0.21
N VAL A 48 -33.78 -34.59 -0.82
CA VAL A 48 -33.45 -35.38 -2.01
C VAL A 48 -34.40 -34.96 -3.12
N LEU A 49 -33.84 -34.46 -4.22
CA LEU A 49 -34.62 -34.08 -5.40
C LEU A 49 -34.35 -35.06 -6.54
N GLU A 50 -35.42 -35.57 -7.15
CA GLU A 50 -35.31 -36.47 -8.30
C GLU A 50 -34.67 -35.79 -9.51
N ARG A 51 -34.88 -34.48 -9.67
CA ARG A 51 -34.33 -33.61 -10.72
C ARG A 51 -34.20 -32.17 -10.21
N PRO A 52 -33.44 -31.28 -10.88
CA PRO A 52 -33.43 -29.87 -10.52
C PRO A 52 -34.85 -29.31 -10.41
N GLY A 53 -35.10 -28.60 -9.33
CA GLY A 53 -36.39 -28.06 -8.95
C GLY A 53 -36.29 -27.24 -7.69
N THR A 54 -37.42 -27.01 -7.03
CA THR A 54 -37.49 -26.23 -5.80
C THR A 54 -37.65 -27.12 -4.58
N PHE A 55 -37.02 -26.77 -3.48
CA PHE A 55 -37.38 -27.26 -2.15
C PHE A 55 -37.55 -26.06 -1.19
N VAL A 56 -38.29 -26.27 -0.11
CA VAL A 56 -38.45 -25.27 0.95
C VAL A 56 -37.59 -25.70 2.14
N LEU A 57 -36.68 -24.83 2.55
CA LEU A 57 -35.90 -24.95 3.78
C LEU A 57 -36.62 -24.17 4.88
N ARG A 58 -37.14 -24.87 5.88
CA ARG A 58 -37.58 -24.25 7.13
C ARG A 58 -36.41 -24.21 8.10
N THR A 59 -36.01 -23.01 8.49
CA THR A 59 -34.96 -22.79 9.49
C THR A 59 -35.59 -22.32 10.79
N HIS A 60 -35.29 -23.02 11.88
CA HIS A 60 -35.65 -22.64 13.24
C HIS A 60 -34.43 -22.04 13.94
N PHE A 61 -34.67 -20.99 14.71
CA PHE A 61 -33.68 -20.32 15.55
C PHE A 61 -33.99 -20.62 17.01
N VAL A 62 -33.08 -21.32 17.67
CA VAL A 62 -33.14 -21.53 19.10
C VAL A 62 -32.14 -20.57 19.72
N THR A 63 -32.62 -19.68 20.58
CA THR A 63 -31.74 -18.76 21.30
C THR A 63 -32.13 -18.72 22.77
N ASP A 64 -31.12 -18.60 23.62
CA ASP A 64 -31.23 -18.30 25.06
C ASP A 64 -31.20 -16.79 25.36
N VAL A 65 -31.10 -15.95 24.32
CA VAL A 65 -31.19 -14.49 24.43
C VAL A 65 -32.57 -14.09 24.95
N ALA A 66 -32.59 -13.31 26.03
CA ALA A 66 -33.83 -12.81 26.63
C ALA A 66 -34.64 -11.95 25.64
N ASP A 67 -35.97 -12.14 25.64
CA ASP A 67 -36.88 -11.51 24.67
C ASP A 67 -36.88 -9.96 24.73
N ASP A 68 -36.51 -9.38 25.88
CA ASP A 68 -36.41 -7.93 26.10
C ASP A 68 -35.23 -7.27 25.35
N GLN A 69 -34.24 -8.05 24.93
CA GLN A 69 -33.10 -7.57 24.12
C GLN A 69 -33.47 -7.27 22.65
N ARG A 70 -34.71 -7.60 22.24
CA ARG A 70 -35.27 -7.36 20.89
C ARG A 70 -34.29 -7.73 19.76
N PRO A 71 -33.91 -9.03 19.66
CA PRO A 71 -33.02 -9.53 18.61
C PRO A 71 -33.47 -9.10 17.21
N VAL A 72 -32.54 -8.62 16.40
CA VAL A 72 -32.75 -8.54 14.94
C VAL A 72 -31.88 -9.59 14.28
N TYR A 73 -32.51 -10.47 13.49
CA TYR A 73 -31.78 -11.51 12.75
C TYR A 73 -31.50 -11.08 11.33
N GLN A 74 -30.26 -11.23 10.88
CA GLN A 74 -29.87 -11.17 9.47
C GLN A 74 -29.56 -12.57 8.95
N VAL A 75 -30.07 -12.90 7.76
CA VAL A 75 -29.94 -14.25 7.18
C VAL A 75 -29.19 -14.20 5.86
N GLU A 76 -28.19 -15.07 5.71
CA GLU A 76 -27.50 -15.33 4.44
C GLU A 76 -27.40 -16.84 4.16
N PHE A 77 -27.77 -17.25 2.94
CA PHE A 77 -27.76 -18.64 2.51
C PHE A 77 -26.89 -18.81 1.26
N SER A 78 -25.86 -19.66 1.32
CA SER A 78 -24.91 -19.84 0.21
C SER A 78 -24.60 -21.31 -0.04
N ALA A 79 -24.29 -21.66 -1.27
CA ALA A 79 -23.57 -22.88 -1.62
C ALA A 79 -22.12 -22.55 -1.99
N ARG A 80 -21.25 -23.55 -2.12
CA ARG A 80 -19.89 -23.36 -2.67
C ARG A 80 -19.87 -23.08 -4.19
N ARG A 81 -21.01 -22.72 -4.78
CA ARG A 81 -21.25 -22.43 -6.19
C ARG A 81 -22.52 -21.60 -6.35
N ASP A 82 -22.75 -21.04 -7.54
CA ASP A 82 -23.99 -20.35 -7.89
C ASP A 82 -25.18 -21.32 -8.01
N PHE A 83 -26.39 -20.82 -7.81
CA PHE A 83 -27.66 -21.55 -7.89
C PHE A 83 -28.81 -20.58 -8.20
N ALA A 84 -29.92 -21.07 -8.76
CA ALA A 84 -30.90 -20.18 -9.38
C ALA A 84 -31.60 -19.21 -8.43
N SER A 85 -31.89 -19.63 -7.21
CA SER A 85 -32.50 -18.72 -6.22
C SER A 85 -31.51 -17.79 -5.53
N ALA A 86 -30.20 -17.86 -5.84
CA ALA A 86 -29.26 -16.83 -5.40
C ALA A 86 -29.69 -15.50 -5.99
N ASN A 87 -29.87 -14.51 -5.11
CA ASN A 87 -30.43 -13.20 -5.44
C ASN A 87 -29.52 -12.07 -4.94
N LYS A 88 -28.30 -12.35 -4.49
CA LYS A 88 -27.32 -11.37 -4.03
C LYS A 88 -25.90 -11.73 -4.47
N GLY A 89 -25.14 -10.70 -4.83
CA GLY A 89 -23.75 -10.78 -5.27
C GLY A 89 -22.75 -11.17 -4.19
N SER A 90 -21.54 -11.55 -4.63
CA SER A 90 -20.53 -12.16 -3.78
C SER A 90 -20.12 -11.25 -2.63
N LEU A 91 -20.33 -11.72 -1.40
CA LEU A 91 -19.84 -11.07 -0.19
C LEU A 91 -18.57 -11.77 0.29
N ALA A 92 -17.55 -10.97 0.61
CA ALA A 92 -16.29 -11.43 1.19
C ALA A 92 -16.45 -12.09 2.59
N THR A 93 -17.64 -11.97 3.21
CA THR A 93 -17.92 -12.44 4.57
C THR A 93 -18.08 -13.96 4.69
N PHE A 94 -18.40 -14.68 3.62
CA PHE A 94 -18.42 -16.14 3.63
C PHE A 94 -17.06 -16.69 3.17
N SER A 95 -16.10 -16.77 4.10
CA SER A 95 -14.84 -17.52 3.93
C SER A 95 -13.85 -17.05 2.84
N GLY A 96 -13.93 -15.79 2.38
CA GLY A 96 -12.95 -15.25 1.43
C GLY A 96 -12.95 -15.92 0.05
N LYS A 97 -14.06 -16.56 -0.34
CA LYS A 97 -14.27 -17.13 -1.67
C LYS A 97 -15.59 -16.59 -2.22
N GLY A 98 -15.54 -15.88 -3.35
CA GLY A 98 -16.71 -15.22 -3.93
C GLY A 98 -17.79 -16.19 -4.40
N THR A 99 -18.73 -16.54 -3.53
CA THR A 99 -19.91 -17.34 -3.85
C THR A 99 -21.18 -16.47 -3.82
N TRP A 100 -22.12 -16.77 -4.70
CA TRP A 100 -23.43 -16.10 -4.77
C TRP A 100 -24.33 -16.59 -3.62
N ALA A 101 -25.14 -15.69 -3.07
CA ALA A 101 -25.98 -15.97 -1.91
C ALA A 101 -27.45 -15.65 -2.18
N GLN A 102 -28.33 -16.30 -1.43
CA GLN A 102 -29.74 -15.96 -1.34
C GLN A 102 -30.01 -15.25 -0.01
N ARG A 103 -30.71 -14.12 -0.08
CA ARG A 103 -31.30 -13.42 1.07
C ARG A 103 -32.83 -13.54 1.01
N PRO A 104 -33.50 -14.00 2.09
CA PRO A 104 -34.96 -13.92 2.17
C PRO A 104 -35.42 -12.46 2.18
N ASN A 105 -36.66 -12.19 1.77
CA ASN A 105 -37.29 -10.89 1.91
C ASN A 105 -38.52 -11.01 2.83
N PRO A 106 -38.56 -10.33 4.00
CA PRO A 106 -37.53 -9.45 4.54
C PRO A 106 -36.29 -10.25 5.00
N TYR A 107 -35.09 -9.69 4.80
CA TYR A 107 -33.85 -10.31 5.30
C TYR A 107 -33.58 -10.01 6.77
N TRP A 108 -34.35 -9.07 7.33
CA TRP A 108 -34.43 -8.75 8.74
C TRP A 108 -35.67 -9.42 9.30
N LEU A 109 -35.46 -10.40 10.18
CA LEU A 109 -36.58 -11.08 10.82
C LEU A 109 -36.83 -10.43 12.18
N GLU A 110 -38.10 -10.20 12.50
CA GLU A 110 -38.51 -9.61 13.78
C GLU A 110 -38.08 -10.50 14.95
N SER A 111 -37.84 -9.89 16.11
CA SER A 111 -37.36 -10.57 17.33
C SER A 111 -38.21 -11.77 17.78
N LYS A 112 -39.50 -11.75 17.45
CA LYS A 112 -40.47 -12.81 17.77
C LYS A 112 -40.45 -13.99 16.79
N MET A 113 -39.82 -13.84 15.62
CA MET A 113 -39.77 -14.90 14.62
C MET A 113 -38.79 -15.98 15.08
N LYS A 114 -39.31 -17.19 15.33
CA LYS A 114 -38.50 -18.35 15.74
C LYS A 114 -38.22 -19.31 14.59
N SER A 115 -38.86 -19.12 13.43
CA SER A 115 -38.56 -19.85 12.22
C SER A 115 -38.97 -19.08 10.96
N PHE A 116 -38.37 -19.43 9.83
CA PHE A 116 -38.76 -18.93 8.51
C PHE A 116 -38.53 -19.99 7.44
N ASP A 117 -39.26 -19.84 6.33
CA ASP A 117 -39.17 -20.73 5.18
C ASP A 117 -38.44 -20.00 4.04
N LEU A 118 -37.46 -20.68 3.44
CA LEU A 118 -36.71 -20.23 2.27
C LEU A 118 -36.93 -21.21 1.12
N THR A 119 -37.58 -20.74 0.05
CA THR A 119 -37.66 -21.51 -1.19
C THR A 119 -36.33 -21.42 -1.93
N VAL A 120 -35.70 -22.57 -2.12
CA VAL A 120 -34.42 -22.70 -2.83
C VAL A 120 -34.68 -23.32 -4.20
N ASP A 121 -34.29 -22.61 -5.26
CA ASP A 121 -34.40 -23.07 -6.64
C ASP A 121 -33.03 -23.55 -7.13
N THR A 122 -33.02 -24.80 -7.56
CA THR A 122 -31.83 -25.52 -8.03
C THR A 122 -31.78 -25.64 -9.55
N GLN A 123 -32.75 -25.05 -10.25
CA GLN A 123 -32.82 -24.99 -11.71
C GLN A 123 -31.79 -24.00 -12.28
N ALA A 124 -31.84 -23.76 -13.59
CA ALA A 124 -31.01 -22.76 -14.25
C ALA A 124 -31.60 -21.35 -14.06
N ARG A 125 -30.73 -20.36 -13.88
CA ARG A 125 -31.10 -18.94 -13.90
C ARG A 125 -30.73 -18.36 -15.26
N PRO A 126 -31.66 -17.71 -15.99
CA PRO A 126 -31.30 -16.97 -17.19
C PRO A 126 -30.46 -15.74 -16.84
N GLU A 127 -29.74 -15.22 -17.83
CA GLU A 127 -29.00 -13.95 -17.68
C GLU A 127 -29.99 -12.80 -17.44
N GLY A 128 -29.61 -11.82 -16.62
CA GLY A 128 -30.39 -10.59 -16.47
C GLY A 128 -31.48 -10.64 -15.38
N VAL A 129 -31.48 -11.66 -14.53
CA VAL A 129 -32.28 -11.64 -13.29
C VAL A 129 -31.74 -10.53 -12.38
N GLU A 130 -32.63 -9.70 -11.86
CA GLU A 130 -32.24 -8.61 -10.96
C GLU A 130 -31.77 -9.18 -9.61
N GLY A 131 -30.55 -8.86 -9.23
CA GLY A 131 -29.98 -9.16 -7.92
C GLY A 131 -30.19 -8.00 -6.95
N TYR A 132 -30.14 -8.32 -5.67
CA TYR A 132 -30.18 -7.39 -4.57
C TYR A 132 -28.77 -7.11 -4.08
N GLN A 133 -28.35 -5.84 -4.11
CA GLN A 133 -27.01 -5.44 -3.64
C GLN A 133 -25.89 -6.32 -4.24
N ASP A 134 -26.02 -6.71 -5.50
CA ASP A 134 -25.12 -7.61 -6.21
C ASP A 134 -24.11 -6.86 -7.10
N THR A 135 -24.44 -5.62 -7.46
CA THR A 135 -23.54 -4.74 -8.19
C THR A 135 -23.01 -3.69 -7.25
N TRP A 136 -21.69 -3.51 -7.24
CA TRP A 136 -21.09 -2.42 -6.50
C TRP A 136 -21.28 -1.12 -7.28
N ASP A 137 -22.11 -0.21 -6.75
CA ASP A 137 -22.26 1.12 -7.31
C ASP A 137 -21.20 2.03 -6.72
N THR A 138 -20.24 2.35 -7.57
CA THR A 138 -19.12 3.23 -7.25
C THR A 138 -19.57 4.66 -7.00
N SER A 139 -20.75 5.08 -7.49
CA SER A 139 -21.30 6.44 -7.29
C SER A 139 -21.92 6.62 -5.90
N THR A 140 -22.58 5.59 -5.37
CA THR A 140 -23.16 5.62 -4.01
C THR A 140 -22.27 4.99 -2.95
N ASN A 141 -21.13 4.41 -3.35
CA ASN A 141 -20.22 3.61 -2.52
C ASN A 141 -20.97 2.55 -1.70
N LYS A 142 -22.02 2.01 -2.32
CA LYS A 142 -22.93 1.03 -1.75
C LYS A 142 -23.14 -0.05 -2.79
N PHE A 143 -23.40 -1.26 -2.34
CA PHE A 143 -23.97 -2.24 -3.23
C PHE A 143 -25.39 -1.79 -3.63
N VAL A 144 -25.65 -1.76 -4.94
CA VAL A 144 -26.97 -1.57 -5.55
C VAL A 144 -27.43 -2.86 -6.20
N ASN A 145 -28.71 -2.87 -6.58
CA ASN A 145 -29.26 -3.94 -7.39
C ASN A 145 -28.71 -3.83 -8.81
N GLY A 146 -28.27 -4.95 -9.36
CA GLY A 146 -27.85 -5.11 -10.74
C GLY A 146 -28.29 -6.45 -11.31
N LYS A 147 -27.63 -6.91 -12.38
CA LYS A 147 -28.08 -8.07 -13.15
C LYS A 147 -27.17 -9.25 -12.86
N LEU A 148 -27.74 -10.30 -12.28
CA LEU A 148 -27.04 -11.55 -12.00
C LEU A 148 -26.71 -12.30 -13.30
N PRO A 149 -25.53 -12.94 -13.38
CA PRO A 149 -25.18 -13.76 -14.53
C PRO A 149 -26.08 -15.00 -14.61
N ALA A 150 -26.19 -15.57 -15.81
CA ALA A 150 -26.82 -16.88 -15.98
C ALA A 150 -26.07 -17.96 -15.18
N CYS A 151 -26.80 -18.92 -14.63
CA CYS A 151 -26.22 -20.12 -14.05
C CYS A 151 -26.96 -21.36 -14.54
N THR A 152 -26.26 -22.49 -14.65
CA THR A 152 -26.90 -23.77 -14.95
C THR A 152 -27.61 -24.33 -13.72
N ALA A 153 -28.52 -25.28 -13.92
CA ALA A 153 -29.08 -26.07 -12.83
C ALA A 153 -27.98 -26.78 -12.03
N LEU A 154 -28.22 -27.02 -10.73
CA LEU A 154 -27.31 -27.79 -9.91
C LEU A 154 -27.14 -29.19 -10.49
N PRO A 155 -25.92 -29.75 -10.51
CA PRO A 155 -25.67 -31.05 -11.11
C PRO A 155 -26.12 -32.20 -10.20
N ARG A 156 -26.23 -33.39 -10.80
CA ARG A 156 -26.46 -34.64 -10.06
C ARG A 156 -25.38 -34.85 -8.99
N GLY A 157 -25.78 -35.28 -7.80
CA GLY A 157 -24.89 -35.56 -6.66
C GLY A 157 -25.20 -34.69 -5.44
N LYS A 158 -24.25 -34.64 -4.49
CA LYS A 158 -24.40 -33.86 -3.24
C LYS A 158 -23.84 -32.45 -3.41
N THR A 159 -24.64 -31.45 -3.05
CA THR A 159 -24.22 -30.04 -2.96
C THR A 159 -24.37 -29.56 -1.52
N GLU A 160 -23.27 -29.08 -0.93
CA GLU A 160 -23.28 -28.47 0.40
C GLU A 160 -23.82 -27.04 0.33
N PHE A 161 -24.84 -26.78 1.15
CA PHE A 161 -25.35 -25.46 1.44
C PHE A 161 -25.02 -25.07 2.87
N THR A 162 -24.87 -23.78 3.12
CA THR A 162 -24.61 -23.22 4.44
C THR A 162 -25.53 -22.03 4.70
N MET A 163 -26.20 -22.06 5.85
CA MET A 163 -26.95 -20.94 6.40
C MET A 163 -26.09 -20.22 7.43
N LEU A 164 -26.13 -18.89 7.39
CA LEU A 164 -25.59 -18.01 8.43
C LEU A 164 -26.69 -17.09 8.93
N VAL A 165 -26.79 -17.01 10.25
CA VAL A 165 -27.76 -16.18 10.94
C VAL A 165 -27.00 -15.33 11.94
N PHE A 166 -27.09 -14.02 11.77
CA PHE A 166 -26.52 -13.05 12.71
C PHE A 166 -27.62 -12.50 13.59
N TRP A 167 -27.34 -12.43 14.88
CA TRP A 167 -28.11 -11.66 15.84
C TRP A 167 -27.32 -10.41 16.26
N SER A 168 -28.04 -9.29 16.41
CA SER A 168 -27.54 -8.12 17.13
C SER A 168 -28.60 -7.54 18.09
N ASN A 169 -28.18 -7.10 19.27
CA ASN A 169 -29.02 -6.30 20.18
C ASN A 169 -28.64 -4.80 20.16
N LYS A 170 -29.47 -3.98 20.82
CA LYS A 170 -29.29 -2.51 20.87
C LYS A 170 -28.05 -2.07 21.64
N ASP A 171 -27.52 -2.93 22.50
CA ASP A 171 -26.37 -2.66 23.36
C ASP A 171 -25.05 -3.11 22.71
N GLY A 172 -25.09 -3.52 21.43
CA GLY A 172 -23.91 -3.87 20.64
C GLY A 172 -23.45 -5.32 20.78
N GLY A 173 -24.18 -6.17 21.51
CA GLY A 173 -23.98 -7.62 21.54
C GLY A 173 -24.28 -8.26 20.17
N LYS A 174 -23.41 -9.19 19.75
CA LYS A 174 -23.52 -9.92 18.47
C LYS A 174 -23.26 -11.40 18.68
N VAL A 175 -24.06 -12.25 18.03
CA VAL A 175 -23.92 -13.71 18.00
C VAL A 175 -24.15 -14.15 16.57
N GLU A 176 -23.38 -15.13 16.12
CA GLU A 176 -23.56 -15.75 14.82
C GLU A 176 -23.77 -17.26 14.96
N ALA A 177 -24.62 -17.82 14.12
CA ALA A 177 -24.81 -19.25 13.99
C ALA A 177 -24.65 -19.68 12.54
N ARG A 178 -23.85 -20.72 12.33
CA ARG A 178 -23.57 -21.26 10.99
C ARG A 178 -23.85 -22.76 10.99
N LYS A 179 -24.69 -23.21 10.05
CA LYS A 179 -24.99 -24.64 9.90
C LYS A 179 -25.11 -25.02 8.44
N SER A 180 -24.52 -26.17 8.09
CA SER A 180 -24.52 -26.70 6.73
C SER A 180 -25.36 -27.97 6.63
N PHE A 181 -25.88 -28.24 5.43
CA PHE A 181 -26.50 -29.51 5.05
C PHE A 181 -26.16 -29.84 3.59
N ASN A 182 -26.42 -31.08 3.17
CA ASN A 182 -26.19 -31.51 1.80
C ASN A 182 -27.52 -31.74 1.10
N LEU A 183 -27.78 -31.04 0.00
CA LEU A 183 -28.83 -31.43 -0.94
C LEU A 183 -28.31 -32.57 -1.81
N GLU A 184 -29.04 -33.68 -1.92
CA GLU A 184 -28.75 -34.72 -2.91
C GLU A 184 -29.70 -34.61 -4.10
N GLN A 185 -29.15 -34.54 -5.30
CA GLN A 185 -29.92 -34.54 -6.54
C GLN A 185 -29.69 -35.83 -7.33
N LYS A 186 -30.76 -36.60 -7.57
CA LYS A 186 -30.69 -37.92 -8.20
C LYS A 186 -30.45 -37.86 -9.70
N SER A 187 -30.91 -36.79 -10.34
CA SER A 187 -30.63 -36.46 -11.75
C SER A 187 -30.36 -34.96 -11.91
N GLY A 188 -29.96 -34.52 -13.09
CA GLY A 188 -29.54 -33.14 -13.35
C GLY A 188 -28.39 -33.12 -14.36
N PRO A 189 -27.93 -31.93 -14.77
CA PRO A 189 -26.84 -31.83 -15.72
C PRO A 189 -25.57 -32.51 -15.15
N ASP A 190 -24.84 -33.25 -15.98
CA ASP A 190 -23.56 -33.85 -15.58
C ASP A 190 -22.59 -32.72 -15.24
N ILE A 191 -21.93 -32.77 -14.07
CA ILE A 191 -21.03 -31.72 -13.64
C ILE A 191 -19.88 -31.47 -14.64
N GLN A 192 -19.48 -32.49 -15.41
CA GLN A 192 -18.52 -32.32 -16.51
C GLN A 192 -19.12 -31.72 -17.78
N GLU A 193 -20.43 -31.86 -18.02
CA GLU A 193 -21.22 -31.15 -19.07
C GLU A 193 -21.80 -29.80 -18.61
N VAL A 194 -21.62 -29.40 -17.35
CA VAL A 194 -21.87 -28.02 -16.91
C VAL A 194 -20.59 -27.19 -17.10
N GLN A 195 -19.45 -27.80 -16.78
CA GLN A 195 -18.13 -27.18 -16.89
C GLN A 195 -17.63 -27.11 -18.34
N LYS A 196 -17.98 -28.05 -19.22
CA LYS A 196 -17.68 -27.94 -20.66
C LYS A 196 -18.53 -26.85 -21.35
N LYS A 197 -19.74 -26.55 -20.86
CA LYS A 197 -20.76 -25.64 -21.46
C LYS A 197 -20.41 -24.19 -21.23
N ALA A 198 -19.88 -23.90 -20.05
CA ALA A 198 -19.26 -22.63 -19.73
C ALA A 198 -17.94 -22.35 -20.49
N VAL A 199 -17.32 -23.35 -21.15
CA VAL A 199 -15.93 -23.25 -21.68
C VAL A 199 -15.81 -23.46 -23.21
N SER A 200 -16.89 -23.66 -23.95
CA SER A 200 -16.85 -23.53 -25.43
C SER A 200 -18.13 -22.96 -26.06
N VAL A 201 -19.02 -22.42 -25.20
CA VAL A 201 -20.48 -22.52 -25.31
C VAL A 201 -20.86 -23.91 -25.85
N GLU A 202 -20.64 -24.92 -24.99
CA GLU A 202 -20.46 -26.38 -25.20
C GLU A 202 -20.56 -26.99 -26.60
N ARG A 203 -19.49 -27.65 -27.04
CA ARG A 203 -19.49 -28.52 -28.22
C ARG A 203 -19.63 -30.01 -27.87
N LYS A 204 -20.53 -30.71 -28.58
CA LYS A 204 -20.64 -32.18 -28.58
C LYS A 204 -19.49 -32.85 -29.38
N PRO A 205 -19.04 -34.08 -29.05
CA PRO A 205 -17.88 -34.77 -29.65
C PRO A 205 -18.22 -35.71 -30.83
N LEU A 206 -17.24 -35.95 -31.72
CA LEU A 206 -17.19 -37.08 -32.68
C LEU A 206 -16.71 -38.40 -32.01
N PRO A 207 -16.92 -39.58 -32.63
CA PRO A 207 -16.98 -40.90 -31.98
C PRO A 207 -15.68 -41.48 -31.43
N ALA A 208 -15.86 -42.39 -30.47
CA ALA A 208 -14.91 -42.94 -29.50
C ALA A 208 -13.82 -43.91 -30.02
N ALA A 209 -13.40 -43.83 -31.29
CA ALA A 209 -12.43 -44.79 -31.84
C ALA A 209 -10.95 -44.34 -31.75
N GLN A 210 -10.63 -43.20 -31.13
CA GLN A 210 -9.24 -42.74 -30.96
C GLN A 210 -8.93 -42.31 -29.52
N ARG A 211 -9.50 -43.03 -28.55
CA ARG A 211 -9.11 -42.91 -27.14
C ARG A 211 -7.77 -43.59 -26.91
N GLU A 212 -6.68 -42.87 -27.20
CA GLU A 212 -5.42 -43.06 -26.49
C GLU A 212 -5.20 -41.88 -25.55
N ASN A 213 -4.83 -42.20 -24.32
CA ASN A 213 -4.71 -41.29 -23.20
C ASN A 213 -3.56 -40.29 -23.39
N VAL A 214 -3.87 -38.99 -23.38
CA VAL A 214 -2.90 -37.95 -22.99
C VAL A 214 -3.57 -37.04 -21.96
N ILE A 215 -3.21 -37.22 -20.69
CA ILE A 215 -3.45 -36.19 -19.66
C ILE A 215 -2.43 -35.08 -19.96
N ILE A 216 -2.82 -34.09 -20.77
CA ILE A 216 -2.05 -32.85 -20.88
C ILE A 216 -2.44 -32.01 -19.66
N SER A 217 -1.64 -32.05 -18.59
CA SER A 217 -1.53 -30.87 -17.74
C SER A 217 -1.17 -29.73 -18.69
N ALA A 218 -1.88 -28.60 -18.67
CA ALA A 218 -1.45 -27.45 -19.46
C ALA A 218 -0.01 -27.15 -19.02
N ALA A 219 0.95 -27.50 -19.87
CA ALA A 219 2.34 -27.46 -19.51
C ALA A 219 2.65 -26.01 -19.20
N LYS A 220 3.08 -25.76 -17.96
CA LYS A 220 3.62 -24.45 -17.61
C LYS A 220 4.83 -24.20 -18.52
N LEU A 221 4.87 -23.02 -19.13
CA LEU A 221 5.86 -22.69 -20.15
C LEU A 221 7.11 -22.10 -19.51
N ALA A 222 8.27 -22.60 -19.91
CA ALA A 222 9.58 -22.10 -19.48
C ALA A 222 9.95 -20.78 -20.15
N GLU A 223 9.43 -20.51 -21.35
CA GLU A 223 9.64 -19.25 -22.06
C GLU A 223 8.32 -18.81 -22.70
N ILE A 224 7.92 -17.57 -22.44
CA ILE A 224 6.67 -16.97 -22.93
C ILE A 224 7.00 -15.62 -23.54
N PHE A 225 6.42 -15.32 -24.70
CA PHE A 225 6.49 -14.01 -25.33
C PHE A 225 5.12 -13.34 -25.30
N VAL A 226 5.11 -12.05 -24.97
CA VAL A 226 3.90 -11.22 -24.89
C VAL A 226 4.11 -9.95 -25.70
N SER A 227 3.13 -9.57 -26.52
CA SER A 227 3.18 -8.35 -27.33
C SER A 227 1.80 -7.68 -27.37
N PRO A 228 1.71 -6.33 -27.38
CA PRO A 228 0.41 -5.66 -27.49
C PRO A 228 -0.36 -6.01 -28.77
N SER A 229 0.34 -6.44 -29.84
CA SER A 229 -0.25 -6.92 -31.10
C SER A 229 -0.45 -8.44 -31.14
N GLY A 230 -0.13 -9.17 -30.08
CA GLY A 230 -0.33 -10.61 -29.95
C GLY A 230 -1.80 -11.00 -29.78
N LYS A 231 -2.04 -12.29 -29.50
CA LYS A 231 -3.37 -12.83 -29.18
C LYS A 231 -3.28 -13.88 -28.08
N ASP A 232 -4.25 -13.95 -27.17
CA ASP A 232 -4.20 -14.89 -26.03
C ASP A 232 -4.55 -16.35 -26.39
N ASP A 233 -4.99 -16.58 -27.63
CA ASP A 233 -5.15 -17.90 -28.25
C ASP A 233 -3.89 -18.40 -28.95
N ASN A 234 -2.88 -17.53 -29.15
CA ASN A 234 -1.57 -17.95 -29.63
C ASN A 234 -0.87 -18.85 -28.61
N PRO A 235 0.13 -19.66 -29.01
CA PRO A 235 0.87 -20.53 -28.09
C PRO A 235 1.82 -19.80 -27.13
N GLY A 236 2.05 -18.48 -27.29
CA GLY A 236 2.99 -17.72 -26.46
C GLY A 236 4.45 -17.83 -26.91
N THR A 237 4.69 -18.25 -28.16
CA THR A 237 6.04 -18.28 -28.77
C THR A 237 6.43 -16.90 -29.30
N LYS A 238 7.69 -16.73 -29.69
CA LYS A 238 8.18 -15.45 -30.22
C LYS A 238 7.44 -15.02 -31.50
N GLU A 239 7.12 -15.97 -32.37
CA GLU A 239 6.41 -15.74 -33.64
C GLU A 239 4.90 -15.54 -33.42
N LEU A 240 4.35 -16.19 -32.40
CA LEU A 240 2.94 -16.10 -32.03
C LEU A 240 2.83 -15.81 -30.52
N PRO A 241 3.05 -14.54 -30.11
CA PRO A 241 3.07 -14.16 -28.70
C PRO A 241 1.66 -14.05 -28.14
N PHE A 242 1.54 -14.22 -26.81
CA PHE A 242 0.32 -13.83 -26.10
C PHE A 242 0.08 -12.32 -26.25
N ARG A 243 -1.17 -11.89 -26.04
CA ARG A 243 -1.51 -10.46 -25.99
C ARG A 243 -1.31 -9.90 -24.59
N SER A 244 -1.79 -10.63 -23.58
CA SER A 244 -1.90 -10.14 -22.21
C SER A 244 -0.81 -10.66 -21.29
N ILE A 245 -0.38 -9.78 -20.39
CA ILE A 245 0.54 -10.12 -19.30
C ILE A 245 -0.17 -11.05 -18.31
N ALA A 246 -1.46 -10.84 -18.07
CA ALA A 246 -2.27 -11.73 -17.23
C ALA A 246 -2.23 -13.19 -17.69
N LYS A 247 -2.33 -13.44 -19.01
CA LYS A 247 -2.22 -14.79 -19.59
C LYS A 247 -0.84 -15.40 -19.33
N ALA A 248 0.23 -14.62 -19.53
CA ALA A 248 1.60 -15.07 -19.30
C ALA A 248 1.86 -15.42 -17.83
N LEU A 249 1.42 -14.57 -16.89
CA LEU A 249 1.54 -14.81 -15.46
C LEU A 249 0.79 -16.09 -15.03
N GLY A 250 -0.31 -16.44 -15.69
CA GLY A 250 -1.04 -17.69 -15.45
C GLY A 250 -0.35 -18.92 -16.06
N ALA A 251 0.44 -18.76 -17.13
CA ALA A 251 1.01 -19.85 -17.90
C ALA A 251 2.48 -20.17 -17.57
N VAL A 252 3.23 -19.26 -16.94
CA VAL A 252 4.68 -19.44 -16.67
C VAL A 252 4.96 -20.57 -15.66
N SER A 253 6.05 -21.32 -15.88
CA SER A 253 6.58 -22.34 -14.96
C SER A 253 7.35 -21.72 -13.79
N ALA A 254 7.55 -22.51 -12.73
CA ALA A 254 8.58 -22.22 -11.75
C ALA A 254 9.92 -22.23 -12.48
N ASP A 255 10.67 -21.12 -12.47
CA ASP A 255 11.87 -20.85 -13.30
C ASP A 255 11.66 -20.32 -14.72
N GLY A 256 10.41 -20.11 -15.13
CA GLY A 256 10.11 -19.61 -16.47
C GLY A 256 10.38 -18.12 -16.67
N THR A 257 10.52 -17.72 -17.93
CA THR A 257 10.72 -16.34 -18.38
C THR A 257 9.51 -15.82 -19.15
N ILE A 258 9.04 -14.63 -18.80
CA ILE A 258 8.03 -13.86 -19.54
C ILE A 258 8.76 -12.70 -20.23
N ASN A 259 8.91 -12.79 -21.55
CA ASN A 259 9.50 -11.77 -22.41
C ASN A 259 8.39 -10.83 -22.92
N LEU A 260 8.39 -9.60 -22.43
CA LEU A 260 7.49 -8.53 -22.88
C LEU A 260 8.18 -7.75 -24.02
N ALA A 261 7.54 -7.75 -25.18
CA ALA A 261 7.97 -6.92 -26.31
C ALA A 261 7.87 -5.42 -25.98
N GLU A 262 8.44 -4.61 -26.88
CA GLU A 262 8.23 -3.17 -26.87
C GLU A 262 6.74 -2.84 -27.06
N GLY A 263 6.26 -1.83 -26.32
CA GLY A 263 4.94 -1.26 -26.45
C GLY A 263 4.28 -0.92 -25.11
N ILE A 264 3.05 -0.40 -25.22
CA ILE A 264 2.23 0.01 -24.08
C ILE A 264 1.20 -1.08 -23.78
N TYR A 265 1.27 -1.63 -22.57
CA TYR A 265 0.33 -2.61 -22.04
C TYR A 265 -0.62 -1.90 -21.07
N ARG A 266 -1.87 -1.74 -21.46
CA ARG A 266 -2.91 -1.12 -20.61
C ARG A 266 -3.58 -2.17 -19.73
N GLU A 267 -2.79 -2.75 -18.85
CA GLU A 267 -3.18 -3.80 -17.92
C GLU A 267 -2.83 -3.39 -16.48
N GLY A 268 -3.59 -3.93 -15.53
CA GLY A 268 -3.34 -3.75 -14.11
C GLY A 268 -4.14 -4.76 -13.33
N ASN A 269 -4.16 -4.59 -12.01
CA ASN A 269 -4.66 -5.59 -11.06
C ASN A 269 -3.98 -6.95 -11.24
N LEU A 270 -2.77 -6.98 -11.83
CA LEU A 270 -2.05 -8.21 -12.12
C LEU A 270 -1.55 -8.84 -10.83
N MET A 271 -1.45 -10.17 -10.84
CA MET A 271 -0.95 -10.95 -9.71
C MET A 271 0.11 -11.92 -10.20
N SER A 272 1.28 -11.90 -9.58
CA SER A 272 2.24 -12.99 -9.75
C SER A 272 1.65 -14.26 -9.14
N THR A 273 1.67 -15.35 -9.90
CA THR A 273 1.04 -16.62 -9.51
C THR A 273 2.06 -17.73 -9.19
N GLN A 274 3.33 -17.51 -9.53
CA GLN A 274 4.35 -18.56 -9.53
C GLN A 274 5.60 -18.10 -8.79
N SER A 275 6.11 -18.98 -7.93
CA SER A 275 7.42 -18.82 -7.28
C SER A 275 8.50 -19.54 -8.07
N GLY A 276 9.69 -18.94 -8.12
CA GLY A 276 10.92 -19.60 -8.53
C GLY A 276 11.62 -20.27 -7.35
N THR A 277 12.91 -20.53 -7.51
CA THR A 277 13.80 -21.05 -6.46
C THR A 277 15.13 -20.29 -6.48
N ALA A 278 15.97 -20.52 -5.46
CA ALA A 278 17.31 -19.95 -5.42
C ALA A 278 18.11 -20.36 -6.67
N GLY A 279 18.68 -19.38 -7.38
CA GLY A 279 19.40 -19.59 -8.64
C GLY A 279 18.52 -19.80 -9.88
N LYS A 280 17.20 -19.93 -9.71
CA LYS A 280 16.22 -20.11 -10.78
C LYS A 280 14.93 -19.31 -10.51
N PRO A 281 15.00 -17.97 -10.51
CA PRO A 281 13.82 -17.13 -10.29
C PRO A 281 12.88 -17.22 -11.50
N VAL A 282 11.60 -16.90 -11.29
CA VAL A 282 10.71 -16.52 -12.41
C VAL A 282 11.15 -15.15 -12.91
N LEU A 283 11.36 -15.00 -14.22
CA LEU A 283 11.80 -13.74 -14.82
C LEU A 283 10.66 -13.06 -15.58
N ILE A 284 10.46 -11.76 -15.32
CA ILE A 284 9.61 -10.86 -16.10
C ILE A 284 10.54 -9.84 -16.74
N GLU A 285 10.75 -9.98 -18.04
CA GLU A 285 11.72 -9.22 -18.83
C GLU A 285 11.00 -8.26 -19.77
N GLY A 286 11.30 -6.96 -19.70
CA GLY A 286 10.91 -6.01 -20.75
C GLY A 286 12.01 -5.78 -21.79
N ALA A 287 11.65 -5.20 -22.93
CA ALA A 287 12.58 -4.82 -23.99
C ALA A 287 13.47 -3.61 -23.64
N GLY A 288 13.24 -2.99 -22.47
CA GLY A 288 13.87 -1.77 -22.00
C GLY A 288 12.86 -0.87 -21.29
N ARG A 289 13.28 -0.19 -20.22
CA ARG A 289 12.36 0.62 -19.39
C ARG A 289 11.62 1.72 -20.16
N ASP A 290 12.24 2.30 -21.19
CA ASP A 290 11.60 3.31 -22.05
C ASP A 290 10.80 2.71 -23.23
N LYS A 291 10.78 1.38 -23.36
CA LYS A 291 10.19 0.64 -24.49
C LYS A 291 8.99 -0.20 -24.06
N THR A 292 9.08 -0.89 -22.93
CA THR A 292 8.00 -1.72 -22.38
C THR A 292 7.36 -0.99 -21.20
N ILE A 293 6.13 -0.51 -21.39
CA ILE A 293 5.44 0.31 -20.40
C ILE A 293 4.10 -0.32 -20.06
N ILE A 294 3.88 -0.64 -18.79
CA ILE A 294 2.61 -1.15 -18.27
C ILE A 294 1.87 0.00 -17.57
N LYS A 295 0.68 0.34 -18.06
CA LYS A 295 -0.13 1.44 -17.55
C LYS A 295 -1.44 0.93 -16.95
N GLY A 296 -1.72 1.32 -15.71
CA GLY A 296 -3.03 1.14 -15.08
C GLY A 296 -4.11 2.13 -15.58
N SER A 297 -3.79 2.97 -16.56
CA SER A 297 -4.72 3.93 -17.18
C SER A 297 -5.24 3.47 -18.54
N LEU A 298 -6.45 3.90 -18.86
CA LEU A 298 -7.06 3.74 -20.18
C LEU A 298 -7.07 5.06 -20.96
N GLU A 299 -7.13 4.96 -22.29
CA GLU A 299 -7.35 6.13 -23.16
C GLU A 299 -8.78 6.65 -23.00
N VAL A 300 -8.89 7.96 -22.86
CA VAL A 300 -10.17 8.64 -22.74
C VAL A 300 -10.53 9.29 -24.08
N LYS A 301 -11.69 8.93 -24.62
CA LYS A 301 -12.17 9.35 -25.95
C LYS A 301 -13.53 10.02 -25.84
N ASN A 302 -14.09 10.42 -26.99
CA ASN A 302 -15.45 10.97 -27.11
C ASN A 302 -15.68 12.26 -26.31
N TRP A 303 -14.70 13.16 -26.31
CA TRP A 303 -14.82 14.45 -25.65
C TRP A 303 -15.82 15.38 -26.34
N GLU A 304 -16.66 16.03 -25.54
CA GLU A 304 -17.65 17.01 -25.94
C GLU A 304 -17.40 18.35 -25.25
N SER A 305 -17.57 19.45 -25.98
CA SER A 305 -17.47 20.80 -25.41
C SER A 305 -18.64 21.06 -24.47
N SER A 306 -18.36 21.62 -23.29
CA SER A 306 -19.40 22.03 -22.32
C SER A 306 -20.06 23.37 -22.67
N GLY A 307 -19.86 23.89 -23.89
CA GLY A 307 -20.51 25.10 -24.41
C GLY A 307 -19.70 26.40 -24.28
N ASN A 308 -18.75 26.49 -23.35
CA ASN A 308 -17.86 27.65 -23.18
C ASN A 308 -16.50 27.53 -23.91
N GLY A 309 -16.29 26.43 -24.64
CA GLY A 309 -15.10 26.16 -25.47
C GLY A 309 -13.82 25.78 -24.73
N SER A 310 -13.74 25.95 -23.41
CA SER A 310 -12.54 25.66 -22.61
C SER A 310 -12.67 24.43 -21.70
N ILE A 311 -13.90 24.05 -21.34
CA ILE A 311 -14.18 22.87 -20.54
C ILE A 311 -14.77 21.79 -21.44
N TRP A 312 -14.19 20.62 -21.36
CA TRP A 312 -14.60 19.44 -22.11
C TRP A 312 -15.05 18.36 -21.15
N LYS A 313 -15.97 17.51 -21.60
CA LYS A 313 -16.50 16.40 -20.81
C LYS A 313 -16.65 15.15 -21.64
N THR A 314 -16.68 13.99 -20.98
CA THR A 314 -17.03 12.71 -21.61
C THR A 314 -17.70 11.81 -20.57
N ALA A 315 -18.46 10.83 -21.03
CA ALA A 315 -19.00 9.79 -20.16
C ALA A 315 -17.84 8.95 -19.59
N TRP A 316 -17.81 8.80 -18.26
CA TRP A 316 -16.77 8.08 -17.55
C TRP A 316 -17.33 7.61 -16.20
N ASP A 317 -17.30 6.30 -15.94
CA ASP A 317 -17.91 5.66 -14.75
C ASP A 317 -16.90 5.36 -13.63
N THR A 318 -15.62 5.64 -13.89
CA THR A 318 -14.52 5.34 -12.98
C THR A 318 -14.09 6.61 -12.25
N ASN A 319 -14.10 6.56 -10.93
CA ASN A 319 -13.54 7.60 -10.07
C ASN A 319 -12.00 7.64 -10.17
N SER A 320 -11.51 8.18 -11.29
CA SER A 320 -10.09 8.30 -11.60
C SER A 320 -9.45 9.36 -10.69
N GLN A 321 -8.37 8.96 -10.03
CA GLN A 321 -7.57 9.83 -9.17
C GLN A 321 -6.50 10.60 -9.93
N GLN A 322 -6.25 10.24 -11.19
CA GLN A 322 -5.31 10.90 -12.08
C GLN A 322 -5.88 10.95 -13.50
N VAL A 323 -5.68 12.09 -14.16
CA VAL A 323 -5.89 12.27 -15.60
C VAL A 323 -4.63 12.86 -16.19
N PHE A 324 -4.26 12.41 -17.39
CA PHE A 324 -3.06 12.82 -18.09
C PHE A 324 -3.40 13.37 -19.47
N CYS A 325 -2.70 14.42 -19.88
CA CYS A 325 -2.69 14.95 -21.24
C CYS A 325 -1.25 14.88 -21.76
N ASP A 326 -1.03 14.12 -22.83
CA ASP A 326 0.30 13.86 -23.42
C ASP A 326 1.34 13.43 -22.36
N GLY A 327 0.91 12.54 -21.46
CA GLY A 327 1.74 12.02 -20.36
C GLY A 327 1.95 12.96 -19.18
N LYS A 328 1.40 14.19 -19.19
CA LYS A 328 1.48 15.13 -18.07
C LYS A 328 0.24 15.04 -17.19
N PRO A 329 0.38 14.90 -15.86
CA PRO A 329 -0.78 14.84 -14.97
C PRO A 329 -1.50 16.19 -14.91
N LEU A 330 -2.83 16.14 -14.85
CA LEU A 330 -3.69 17.28 -14.55
C LEU A 330 -3.95 17.36 -13.04
N GLN A 331 -4.14 18.58 -12.54
CA GLN A 331 -4.55 18.82 -11.16
C GLN A 331 -5.98 18.29 -10.92
N GLN A 332 -6.15 17.41 -9.95
CA GLN A 332 -7.47 16.97 -9.52
C GLN A 332 -8.20 18.08 -8.75
N ILE A 333 -9.48 18.28 -9.04
CA ILE A 333 -10.38 19.19 -8.34
C ILE A 333 -11.41 18.39 -7.54
N GLY A 334 -11.79 18.90 -6.36
CA GLY A 334 -12.85 18.36 -5.52
C GLY A 334 -12.44 17.25 -4.54
N GLU A 335 -13.40 16.84 -3.72
CA GLU A 335 -13.24 15.79 -2.71
C GLU A 335 -13.62 14.41 -3.29
N THR A 336 -12.70 13.79 -4.03
CA THR A 336 -12.99 12.58 -4.81
C THR A 336 -12.73 11.27 -4.08
N CYS A 337 -12.10 11.28 -2.90
CA CYS A 337 -11.73 10.08 -2.16
C CYS A 337 -11.61 10.32 -0.66
N GLY A 338 -11.61 9.23 0.13
CA GLY A 338 -11.57 9.30 1.59
C GLY A 338 -10.30 9.95 2.17
N TRP A 339 -9.24 10.12 1.38
CA TRP A 339 -8.05 10.86 1.82
C TRP A 339 -8.28 12.37 1.96
N HIS A 340 -9.29 12.93 1.26
CA HIS A 340 -9.65 14.34 1.36
C HIS A 340 -10.35 14.72 2.66
N THR A 341 -10.90 13.74 3.38
CA THR A 341 -11.63 13.98 4.63
C THR A 341 -10.94 13.35 5.84
N LYS A 342 -9.97 12.47 5.61
CA LYS A 342 -9.21 11.82 6.69
C LYS A 342 -8.21 12.79 7.31
N VAL A 343 -8.41 13.10 8.59
CA VAL A 343 -7.41 13.79 9.42
C VAL A 343 -6.25 12.84 9.69
N ALA A 344 -5.04 13.28 9.39
CA ALA A 344 -3.82 12.47 9.47
C ALA A 344 -2.85 12.95 10.56
N TRP A 345 -2.59 14.26 10.64
CA TRP A 345 -1.60 14.80 11.58
C TRP A 345 -1.95 16.23 12.00
N ALA A 346 -1.95 16.51 13.31
CA ALA A 346 -2.27 17.81 13.91
C ALA A 346 -3.51 18.48 13.31
N GLU A 347 -4.63 17.74 13.26
CA GLU A 347 -5.92 18.19 12.69
C GLU A 347 -5.89 18.50 11.18
N LYS A 348 -4.76 18.28 10.50
CA LYS A 348 -4.64 18.44 9.05
C LYS A 348 -5.07 17.18 8.32
N LEU A 349 -5.70 17.39 7.17
CA LEU A 349 -6.13 16.33 6.25
C LEU A 349 -4.92 15.61 5.64
N ALA A 350 -5.10 14.32 5.34
CA ALA A 350 -4.12 13.47 4.69
C ALA A 350 -3.78 13.97 3.29
N LEU A 351 -4.80 14.37 2.52
CA LEU A 351 -4.68 14.97 1.20
C LEU A 351 -5.65 16.16 1.10
N PRO A 352 -5.21 17.40 1.35
CA PRO A 352 -6.10 18.56 1.22
C PRO A 352 -6.71 18.66 -0.20
N PRO A 353 -8.04 18.78 -0.35
CA PRO A 353 -8.67 18.94 -1.66
C PRO A 353 -8.32 20.29 -2.29
N VAL A 354 -8.30 20.35 -3.62
CA VAL A 354 -8.18 21.59 -4.38
C VAL A 354 -9.53 21.90 -5.00
N GLY A 355 -10.12 23.04 -4.66
CA GLY A 355 -11.49 23.37 -5.07
C GLY A 355 -12.53 22.40 -4.49
N LYS A 356 -13.78 22.59 -4.91
CA LYS A 356 -14.95 21.84 -4.44
C LYS A 356 -15.57 20.99 -5.54
N GLY A 357 -15.56 21.47 -6.78
CA GLY A 357 -16.16 20.75 -7.90
C GLY A 357 -15.98 21.44 -9.25
N LEU A 358 -16.92 21.20 -10.17
CA LEU A 358 -16.85 21.64 -11.57
C LEU A 358 -16.56 23.14 -11.74
N ASP A 359 -17.18 23.99 -10.91
CA ASP A 359 -17.02 25.45 -10.96
C ASP A 359 -15.59 25.92 -10.61
N ASP A 360 -14.80 25.07 -9.96
CA ASP A 360 -13.40 25.35 -9.58
C ASP A 360 -12.38 24.81 -10.60
N LEU A 361 -12.84 24.26 -11.74
CA LEU A 361 -11.94 23.90 -12.83
C LEU A 361 -11.13 25.11 -13.28
N LYS A 362 -9.83 24.89 -13.40
CA LYS A 362 -8.84 25.85 -13.90
C LYS A 362 -7.98 25.22 -14.99
N PRO A 363 -7.23 26.01 -15.79
CA PRO A 363 -6.30 25.44 -16.75
C PRO A 363 -5.39 24.40 -16.10
N GLY A 364 -5.22 23.26 -16.78
CA GLY A 364 -4.40 22.15 -16.31
C GLY A 364 -5.08 21.26 -15.26
N SER A 365 -6.41 21.23 -15.20
CA SER A 365 -7.15 20.51 -14.15
C SER A 365 -8.26 19.60 -14.68
N PHE A 366 -8.69 18.66 -13.84
CA PHE A 366 -9.81 17.76 -14.11
C PHE A 366 -10.72 17.62 -12.88
N PHE A 367 -11.98 17.26 -13.12
CA PHE A 367 -12.98 16.95 -12.11
C PHE A 367 -13.75 15.71 -12.53
N TYR A 368 -13.90 14.75 -11.62
CA TYR A 368 -14.77 13.59 -11.81
C TYR A 368 -16.12 13.86 -11.15
N ASP A 369 -17.16 14.00 -11.96
CA ASP A 369 -18.54 14.10 -11.50
C ASP A 369 -19.14 12.69 -11.38
N GLY A 370 -19.02 12.12 -10.19
CA GLY A 370 -19.56 10.78 -9.91
C GLY A 370 -21.08 10.70 -9.94
N ALA A 371 -21.80 11.83 -9.76
CA ALA A 371 -23.25 11.85 -9.82
C ALA A 371 -23.74 11.83 -11.28
N ALA A 372 -23.02 12.50 -12.17
CA ALA A 372 -23.31 12.50 -13.61
C ALA A 372 -22.65 11.35 -14.37
N GLY A 373 -21.67 10.65 -13.78
CA GLY A 373 -20.83 9.69 -14.48
C GLY A 373 -20.01 10.34 -15.59
N GLN A 374 -19.41 11.50 -15.28
CA GLN A 374 -18.69 12.32 -16.26
C GLN A 374 -17.29 12.69 -15.78
N LEU A 375 -16.34 12.67 -16.71
CA LEU A 375 -15.02 13.25 -16.52
C LEU A 375 -14.98 14.61 -17.22
N HIS A 376 -14.64 15.65 -16.48
CA HIS A 376 -14.47 17.02 -16.99
C HIS A 376 -13.00 17.42 -16.96
N VAL A 377 -12.55 18.09 -18.02
CA VAL A 377 -11.18 18.62 -18.11
C VAL A 377 -11.19 20.06 -18.60
N MET A 378 -10.23 20.83 -18.11
CA MET A 378 -9.80 22.09 -18.69
C MET A 378 -8.28 21.99 -18.90
N LEU A 379 -7.85 21.80 -20.14
CA LEU A 379 -6.43 21.67 -20.45
C LEU A 379 -5.68 22.99 -20.19
N GLU A 380 -4.38 22.91 -19.94
CA GLU A 380 -3.52 24.06 -19.59
C GLU A 380 -3.61 25.19 -20.63
N LYS A 381 -3.61 24.82 -21.91
CA LYS A 381 -3.73 25.78 -23.02
C LYS A 381 -5.17 25.99 -23.47
N LYS A 382 -6.14 25.36 -22.79
CA LYS A 382 -7.57 25.35 -23.15
C LYS A 382 -7.80 24.83 -24.58
N ASP A 383 -6.91 23.97 -25.06
CA ASP A 383 -6.99 23.27 -26.32
C ASP A 383 -8.03 22.14 -26.29
N ASP A 384 -8.35 21.63 -27.47
CA ASP A 384 -9.28 20.54 -27.67
C ASP A 384 -8.63 19.20 -27.28
N PRO A 385 -9.10 18.50 -26.23
CA PRO A 385 -8.52 17.23 -25.77
C PRO A 385 -8.58 16.11 -26.80
N ARG A 386 -9.40 16.23 -27.86
CA ARG A 386 -9.42 15.27 -28.97
C ARG A 386 -8.15 15.32 -29.82
N THR A 387 -7.37 16.39 -29.70
CA THR A 387 -6.07 16.56 -30.38
C THR A 387 -4.87 16.05 -29.57
N HIS A 388 -5.13 15.48 -28.38
CA HIS A 388 -4.12 15.01 -27.44
C HIS A 388 -4.31 13.53 -27.10
N LEU A 389 -3.26 12.91 -26.57
CA LEU A 389 -3.41 11.64 -25.88
C LEU A 389 -3.94 11.90 -24.47
N MET A 390 -5.22 11.62 -24.26
CA MET A 390 -5.87 11.70 -22.96
C MET A 390 -5.91 10.32 -22.29
N GLU A 391 -5.44 10.23 -21.04
CA GLU A 391 -5.45 8.99 -20.25
C GLU A 391 -6.05 9.25 -18.87
N ALA A 392 -6.79 8.29 -18.31
CA ALA A 392 -7.28 8.36 -16.93
C ALA A 392 -6.96 7.05 -16.18
N SER A 393 -6.57 7.15 -14.91
CA SER A 393 -6.23 6.00 -14.07
C SER A 393 -7.47 5.15 -13.80
N VAL A 394 -7.35 3.82 -13.92
CA VAL A 394 -8.48 2.88 -13.73
C VAL A 394 -8.12 1.74 -12.79
N MET A 395 -6.97 1.10 -12.99
CA MET A 395 -6.57 -0.11 -12.26
C MET A 395 -5.99 0.23 -10.89
N ASP A 396 -6.38 -0.49 -9.83
CA ASP A 396 -6.04 -0.16 -8.45
C ASP A 396 -4.53 -0.32 -8.14
N TRP A 397 -3.88 -1.27 -8.79
CA TRP A 397 -2.42 -1.44 -8.84
C TRP A 397 -2.01 -1.94 -10.23
N VAL A 398 -0.72 -1.96 -10.55
CA VAL A 398 -0.24 -2.55 -11.81
C VAL A 398 0.12 -4.02 -11.58
N LEU A 399 0.98 -4.32 -10.60
CA LEU A 399 1.40 -5.69 -10.29
C LEU A 399 1.50 -5.92 -8.77
N SER A 400 0.94 -7.05 -8.32
CA SER A 400 1.09 -7.55 -6.96
C SER A 400 1.81 -8.89 -6.94
N GLY A 401 2.88 -8.99 -6.16
CA GLY A 401 3.65 -10.22 -5.98
C GLY A 401 3.00 -11.24 -5.06
N LYS A 402 1.97 -10.85 -4.28
CA LYS A 402 1.20 -11.73 -3.38
C LYS A 402 2.13 -12.61 -2.51
N GLY A 403 1.91 -13.93 -2.51
CA GLY A 403 2.69 -14.88 -1.72
C GLY A 403 3.93 -15.43 -2.40
N THR A 404 4.31 -14.92 -3.58
CA THR A 404 5.38 -15.52 -4.39
C THR A 404 6.77 -15.22 -3.86
N GLU A 405 7.70 -16.12 -4.18
CA GLU A 405 9.11 -16.05 -3.79
C GLU A 405 9.99 -16.21 -5.04
N TYR A 406 11.19 -15.61 -5.04
CA TYR A 406 12.16 -15.71 -6.15
C TYR A 406 11.59 -15.27 -7.50
N VAL A 407 11.26 -13.99 -7.62
CA VAL A 407 10.80 -13.36 -8.86
C VAL A 407 11.73 -12.21 -9.21
N THR A 408 12.16 -12.13 -10.46
CA THR A 408 12.93 -10.99 -10.99
C THR A 408 12.08 -10.25 -12.01
N MET A 409 11.93 -8.94 -11.83
CA MET A 409 11.28 -8.06 -12.80
C MET A 409 12.30 -7.01 -13.25
N ARG A 410 12.52 -6.88 -14.56
CA ARG A 410 13.50 -5.93 -15.08
C ARG A 410 13.21 -5.36 -16.46
N ASN A 411 13.90 -4.25 -16.76
CA ASN A 411 13.87 -3.59 -18.07
C ASN A 411 12.47 -3.15 -18.53
N LEU A 412 11.63 -2.66 -17.62
CA LEU A 412 10.27 -2.20 -17.93
C LEU A 412 9.83 -1.03 -17.04
N SER A 413 8.74 -0.38 -17.45
CA SER A 413 8.09 0.69 -16.67
C SER A 413 6.70 0.29 -16.19
N LEU A 414 6.34 0.73 -14.99
CA LEU A 414 4.97 0.69 -14.46
C LEU A 414 4.49 2.14 -14.25
N MET A 415 3.24 2.44 -14.63
CA MET A 415 2.64 3.77 -14.44
C MET A 415 1.13 3.74 -14.15
N HIS A 416 0.61 4.81 -13.55
CA HIS A 416 -0.82 5.19 -13.52
C HIS A 416 -1.79 4.21 -12.79
N CYS A 417 -1.59 3.96 -11.49
CA CYS A 417 -2.57 3.22 -10.68
C CYS A 417 -3.69 4.13 -10.11
N ASN A 418 -4.76 3.54 -9.60
CA ASN A 418 -5.98 4.23 -9.17
C ASN A 418 -6.47 3.79 -7.76
N GLY A 419 -5.60 3.16 -6.97
CA GLY A 419 -5.97 2.52 -5.71
C GLY A 419 -6.35 3.51 -4.59
N SER A 420 -5.90 4.77 -4.66
CA SER A 420 -6.13 5.78 -3.64
C SER A 420 -7.60 6.19 -3.54
N ARG A 421 -8.43 5.90 -4.57
CA ARG A 421 -9.88 6.20 -4.58
C ARG A 421 -10.63 5.57 -3.39
N ILE A 422 -10.14 4.43 -2.89
CA ILE A 422 -10.74 3.67 -1.78
C ILE A 422 -10.38 4.28 -0.42
N GLY A 423 -9.46 5.25 -0.35
CA GLY A 423 -9.00 5.83 0.91
C GLY A 423 -8.09 4.89 1.72
N THR A 424 -7.44 3.94 1.05
CA THR A 424 -6.53 2.97 1.64
C THR A 424 -5.11 3.12 1.08
N TYR A 425 -4.13 2.61 1.84
CA TYR A 425 -2.75 2.55 1.40
C TYR A 425 -2.67 1.66 0.16
N SER A 426 -2.24 2.23 -0.95
CA SER A 426 -2.14 1.56 -2.25
C SER A 426 -0.80 1.87 -2.89
N VAL A 427 -0.25 0.91 -3.63
CA VAL A 427 0.99 1.11 -4.38
C VAL A 427 0.85 0.50 -5.76
N MET A 428 1.60 1.03 -6.71
CA MET A 428 1.60 0.53 -8.08
C MET A 428 2.22 -0.87 -8.21
N LEU A 429 3.30 -1.11 -7.46
CA LEU A 429 3.96 -2.42 -7.35
C LEU A 429 4.05 -2.86 -5.90
N THR A 430 3.58 -4.06 -5.61
CA THR A 430 3.89 -4.75 -4.34
C THR A 430 4.76 -5.95 -4.62
N THR A 431 5.90 -6.11 -3.95
CA THR A 431 6.69 -7.36 -4.03
C THR A 431 5.92 -8.52 -3.41
N GLY A 432 6.40 -9.76 -3.66
CA GLY A 432 5.86 -10.93 -2.98
C GLY A 432 6.44 -11.13 -1.59
N LYS A 433 6.38 -12.36 -1.10
CA LYS A 433 6.80 -12.75 0.25
C LYS A 433 8.32 -12.65 0.46
N SER A 434 9.12 -13.07 -0.51
CA SER A 434 10.58 -13.03 -0.37
C SER A 434 11.35 -13.09 -1.68
N HIS A 435 12.63 -12.70 -1.68
CA HIS A 435 13.56 -12.88 -2.81
C HIS A 435 13.09 -12.28 -4.13
N TRP A 436 12.31 -11.19 -4.07
CA TRP A 436 12.02 -10.39 -5.25
C TRP A 436 13.20 -9.49 -5.61
N THR A 437 13.57 -9.48 -6.89
CA THR A 437 14.47 -8.51 -7.50
C THR A 437 13.68 -7.63 -8.44
N VAL A 438 13.72 -6.31 -8.23
CA VAL A 438 13.20 -5.31 -9.14
C VAL A 438 14.41 -4.51 -9.61
N GLU A 439 14.83 -4.70 -10.86
CA GLU A 439 16.03 -4.06 -11.38
C GLU A 439 15.80 -3.32 -12.69
N ASP A 440 16.50 -2.21 -12.92
CA ASP A 440 16.46 -1.44 -14.17
C ASP A 440 15.03 -1.03 -14.59
N CYS A 441 14.15 -0.83 -13.61
CA CYS A 441 12.74 -0.48 -13.82
C CYS A 441 12.48 1.01 -13.59
N ARG A 442 11.38 1.50 -14.15
CA ARG A 442 10.82 2.81 -13.79
C ARG A 442 9.41 2.65 -13.22
N ILE A 443 9.12 3.33 -12.12
CA ILE A 443 7.84 3.25 -11.39
C ILE A 443 7.38 4.66 -11.11
N GLU A 444 6.45 5.16 -11.93
CA GLU A 444 6.16 6.59 -11.98
C GLU A 444 4.68 6.92 -12.08
N TYR A 445 4.30 8.04 -11.44
CA TYR A 445 2.92 8.53 -11.47
C TYR A 445 1.90 7.51 -10.92
N GLY A 446 2.21 6.86 -9.80
CA GLY A 446 1.19 6.19 -8.98
C GLY A 446 0.34 7.20 -8.23
N ASP A 447 -0.95 6.94 -8.07
CA ASP A 447 -1.86 7.87 -7.39
C ASP A 447 -1.60 7.97 -5.88
N PHE A 448 -1.13 6.90 -5.24
CA PHE A 448 -0.58 6.92 -3.87
C PHE A 448 0.92 6.60 -3.89
N GLY A 449 1.34 5.35 -3.67
CA GLY A 449 2.76 4.99 -3.59
C GLY A 449 3.28 4.31 -4.84
N GLY A 450 4.58 4.38 -5.08
CA GLY A 450 5.23 3.68 -6.20
C GLY A 450 5.39 2.18 -5.95
N LEU A 451 6.27 1.82 -5.01
CA LEU A 451 6.66 0.44 -4.72
C LEU A 451 6.49 0.13 -3.23
N SER A 452 5.98 -1.06 -2.89
CA SER A 452 6.01 -1.62 -1.53
C SER A 452 6.82 -2.91 -1.46
N ALA A 453 7.73 -3.01 -0.47
CA ALA A 453 8.56 -4.18 -0.21
C ALA A 453 8.56 -4.60 1.26
N GLY A 454 7.44 -5.20 1.71
CA GLY A 454 7.27 -5.64 3.11
C GLY A 454 7.87 -7.00 3.46
N GLY A 455 8.11 -7.86 2.46
CA GLY A 455 8.71 -9.18 2.67
C GLY A 455 10.21 -9.13 2.98
N LYS A 456 10.90 -10.26 2.75
CA LYS A 456 12.33 -10.43 3.06
C LYS A 456 13.21 -10.70 1.84
N ASN A 457 14.50 -10.41 1.97
CA ASN A 457 15.54 -10.64 0.96
C ASN A 457 15.24 -9.97 -0.39
N HIS A 458 14.59 -8.81 -0.36
CA HIS A 458 14.30 -8.08 -1.59
C HIS A 458 15.51 -7.28 -2.07
N ARG A 459 15.59 -7.10 -3.40
CA ARG A 459 16.61 -6.29 -4.08
C ARG A 459 15.89 -5.31 -4.99
N ILE A 460 16.04 -4.02 -4.72
CA ILE A 460 15.49 -2.94 -5.55
C ILE A 460 16.70 -2.17 -6.06
N VAL A 461 17.03 -2.31 -7.35
CA VAL A 461 18.36 -1.99 -7.86
C VAL A 461 18.28 -1.21 -9.17
N ARG A 462 19.01 -0.08 -9.32
CA ARG A 462 19.04 0.70 -10.58
C ARG A 462 17.66 1.14 -11.10
N CYS A 463 16.72 1.36 -10.19
CA CYS A 463 15.37 1.79 -10.52
C CYS A 463 15.23 3.33 -10.49
N ILE A 464 14.30 3.84 -11.29
CA ILE A 464 13.81 5.22 -11.20
C ILE A 464 12.41 5.17 -10.59
N ILE A 465 12.24 5.71 -9.39
CA ILE A 465 10.98 5.69 -8.64
C ILE A 465 10.57 7.14 -8.39
N SER A 466 9.78 7.69 -9.30
CA SER A 466 9.57 9.14 -9.34
C SER A 466 8.11 9.56 -9.47
N ASN A 467 7.82 10.79 -9.05
CA ASN A 467 6.51 11.42 -9.26
C ASN A 467 5.32 10.59 -8.76
N ASN A 468 5.46 9.84 -7.67
CA ASN A 468 4.33 9.12 -7.05
C ASN A 468 3.57 10.04 -6.08
N GLY A 469 2.26 9.84 -5.98
CA GLY A 469 1.34 10.77 -5.33
C GLY A 469 1.63 11.04 -3.85
N ASN A 470 2.07 10.02 -3.11
CA ASN A 470 2.40 10.06 -1.68
C ASN A 470 3.88 9.76 -1.41
N ASN A 471 4.35 8.56 -1.75
CA ASN A 471 5.72 8.15 -1.48
C ASN A 471 6.29 7.28 -2.59
N GLY A 472 7.61 7.33 -2.82
CA GLY A 472 8.27 6.49 -3.82
C GLY A 472 8.31 5.04 -3.39
N VAL A 473 8.96 4.77 -2.25
CA VAL A 473 9.12 3.42 -1.69
C VAL A 473 8.47 3.32 -0.31
N ALA A 474 7.67 2.30 -0.09
CA ALA A 474 7.12 1.89 1.19
C ALA A 474 7.73 0.55 1.63
N MET A 475 8.01 0.39 2.92
CA MET A 475 8.33 -0.92 3.50
C MET A 475 7.62 -1.08 4.83
N ASN A 476 7.08 -2.27 5.08
CA ASN A 476 6.34 -2.63 6.28
C ASN A 476 6.75 -4.03 6.71
N ASN A 477 7.22 -4.20 7.94
CA ASN A 477 7.64 -5.50 8.47
C ASN A 477 6.68 -6.06 9.54
N SER A 478 5.47 -5.51 9.60
CA SER A 478 4.37 -6.01 10.43
C SER A 478 3.36 -6.77 9.59
N ASP A 479 2.59 -7.59 10.29
CA ASP A 479 1.54 -8.41 9.71
C ASP A 479 0.20 -8.16 10.41
N ALA A 480 -0.83 -8.86 9.95
CA ALA A 480 -2.18 -8.77 10.51
C ALA A 480 -2.27 -9.32 11.95
N ALA A 481 -1.43 -10.30 12.34
CA ALA A 481 -1.43 -10.86 13.69
C ALA A 481 -0.94 -9.85 14.73
N HIS A 482 -0.08 -8.93 14.31
CA HIS A 482 0.42 -7.81 15.11
C HIS A 482 -0.34 -6.49 14.85
N GLY A 483 -1.45 -6.53 14.10
CA GLY A 483 -2.29 -5.36 13.84
C GLY A 483 -1.61 -4.27 13.00
N TRP A 484 -0.66 -4.63 12.14
CA TRP A 484 0.12 -3.68 11.33
C TRP A 484 0.83 -2.61 12.18
N ALA A 485 1.28 -2.99 13.37
CA ALA A 485 1.92 -2.12 14.34
C ALA A 485 3.33 -2.60 14.68
N TYR A 486 4.08 -1.76 15.41
CA TYR A 486 5.38 -2.18 15.95
C TYR A 486 5.21 -3.39 16.89
N TYR A 487 6.10 -4.38 16.73
CA TYR A 487 6.28 -5.47 17.65
C TYR A 487 7.77 -5.84 17.72
N PRO A 488 8.33 -6.11 18.91
CA PRO A 488 9.78 -6.15 19.10
C PRO A 488 10.49 -7.37 18.49
N THR A 489 9.74 -8.39 18.09
CA THR A 489 10.27 -9.67 17.57
C THR A 489 10.13 -9.77 16.05
N ALA A 490 9.89 -8.67 15.33
CA ALA A 490 9.78 -8.73 13.89
C ALA A 490 11.07 -9.28 13.26
N PRO A 491 10.94 -10.18 12.27
CA PRO A 491 12.09 -10.82 11.65
C PRO A 491 12.91 -9.81 10.87
N ARG A 492 14.19 -10.10 10.67
CA ARG A 492 15.06 -9.31 9.81
C ARG A 492 14.57 -9.40 8.36
N GLN A 493 14.44 -8.26 7.68
CA GLN A 493 13.99 -8.19 6.29
C GLN A 493 15.13 -8.45 5.30
N ASP A 494 16.37 -8.02 5.57
CA ASP A 494 17.49 -8.15 4.63
C ASP A 494 17.20 -7.59 3.23
N THR A 495 16.41 -6.52 3.18
CA THR A 495 16.03 -5.83 1.95
C THR A 495 17.04 -4.73 1.63
N VAL A 496 17.42 -4.61 0.35
CA VAL A 496 18.37 -3.60 -0.14
C VAL A 496 17.71 -2.75 -1.21
N VAL A 497 17.81 -1.43 -1.04
CA VAL A 497 17.56 -0.41 -2.07
C VAL A 497 18.90 0.17 -2.47
N GLU A 498 19.28 0.02 -3.74
CA GLU A 498 20.64 0.31 -4.18
C GLU A 498 20.70 0.91 -5.58
N ASP A 499 21.57 1.89 -5.79
CA ASP A 499 21.81 2.52 -7.11
C ASP A 499 20.53 3.10 -7.75
N CYS A 500 19.53 3.49 -6.94
CA CYS A 500 18.24 3.97 -7.43
C CYS A 500 18.16 5.51 -7.45
N GLU A 501 17.35 6.06 -8.35
CA GLU A 501 16.85 7.43 -8.25
C GLU A 501 15.44 7.43 -7.64
N ILE A 502 15.26 8.12 -6.51
CA ILE A 502 13.96 8.34 -5.85
C ILE A 502 13.68 9.84 -5.85
N SER A 503 12.86 10.30 -6.80
CA SER A 503 12.73 11.73 -7.08
C SER A 503 11.31 12.26 -7.28
N GLY A 504 11.06 13.51 -6.91
CA GLY A 504 9.77 14.18 -7.20
C GLY A 504 8.53 13.52 -6.56
N ASN A 505 8.70 12.65 -5.56
CA ASN A 505 7.57 11.96 -4.94
C ASN A 505 6.82 12.89 -3.97
N ASN A 506 5.60 12.47 -3.63
CA ASN A 506 4.57 13.29 -3.02
C ASN A 506 4.08 14.44 -3.91
N TYR A 507 4.02 14.24 -5.23
CA TYR A 507 3.62 15.28 -6.18
C TYR A 507 2.15 15.72 -6.02
N ARG A 508 1.30 14.86 -5.42
CA ARG A 508 -0.11 15.19 -5.13
C ARG A 508 -0.29 15.96 -3.81
N ASN A 509 0.79 16.25 -3.07
CA ASN A 509 0.77 17.02 -1.83
C ASN A 509 -0.02 16.36 -0.69
N PHE A 510 0.14 15.04 -0.51
CA PHE A 510 -0.25 14.42 0.76
C PHE A 510 0.55 15.05 1.93
N GLN A 511 -0.01 14.99 3.13
CA GLN A 511 0.62 15.53 4.33
C GLN A 511 1.98 14.87 4.57
N ALA A 512 3.05 15.64 4.40
CA ALA A 512 4.43 15.16 4.55
C ALA A 512 4.72 14.71 5.99
N ALA A 513 4.18 15.40 7.00
CA ALA A 513 4.38 15.06 8.41
C ALA A 513 3.72 13.73 8.85
N TRP A 514 2.94 13.09 7.97
CA TRP A 514 2.25 11.83 8.26
C TRP A 514 2.94 10.62 7.60
N HIS A 515 3.11 10.63 6.27
CA HIS A 515 3.55 9.42 5.56
C HIS A 515 4.32 9.68 4.25
N SER A 516 4.46 10.94 3.82
CA SER A 516 4.70 11.27 2.41
C SER A 516 6.14 11.78 2.17
N GLY A 517 6.79 11.35 1.08
CA GLY A 517 8.19 11.69 0.81
C GLY A 517 8.87 10.74 -0.19
N GLY A 518 10.19 10.57 -0.09
CA GLY A 518 10.93 9.63 -0.93
C GLY A 518 10.69 8.18 -0.51
N LEU A 519 11.24 7.79 0.65
CA LEU A 519 11.07 6.47 1.25
C LEU A 519 10.45 6.57 2.63
N LYS A 520 9.46 5.71 2.91
CA LYS A 520 8.85 5.55 4.24
C LYS A 520 8.88 4.07 4.65
N LEU A 521 9.62 3.77 5.72
CA LEU A 521 9.85 2.41 6.21
C LEU A 521 9.26 2.29 7.63
N ILE A 522 8.08 1.67 7.71
CA ILE A 522 7.23 1.60 8.90
C ILE A 522 6.17 0.47 8.79
N PRO A 523 5.76 -0.13 9.91
CA PRO A 523 6.48 -0.22 11.18
C PRO A 523 7.41 -1.42 11.19
N ALA A 524 8.19 -1.52 12.26
CA ALA A 524 9.00 -2.69 12.60
C ALA A 524 10.08 -3.05 11.57
N SER A 525 10.38 -2.17 10.60
CA SER A 525 11.45 -2.41 9.62
C SER A 525 12.77 -2.75 10.32
N ARG A 526 13.46 -3.76 9.79
CA ARG A 526 14.64 -4.32 10.42
C ARG A 526 15.61 -4.85 9.37
N GLY A 527 16.88 -4.49 9.47
CA GLY A 527 17.91 -5.01 8.54
C GLY A 527 17.75 -4.47 7.11
N VAL A 528 17.24 -3.25 6.94
CA VAL A 528 17.11 -2.63 5.62
C VAL A 528 18.33 -1.79 5.30
N THR A 529 18.85 -1.92 4.09
CA THR A 529 19.96 -1.10 3.57
C THR A 529 19.47 -0.19 2.44
N VAL A 530 19.73 1.11 2.56
CA VAL A 530 19.54 2.10 1.47
C VAL A 530 20.91 2.67 1.13
N ARG A 531 21.41 2.39 -0.07
CA ARG A 531 22.77 2.80 -0.43
C ARG A 531 22.97 3.25 -1.87
N ARG A 532 23.89 4.19 -2.07
CA ARG A 532 24.25 4.74 -3.39
C ARG A 532 23.04 5.22 -4.22
N CYS A 533 21.98 5.66 -3.53
CA CYS A 533 20.80 6.21 -4.18
C CYS A 533 20.92 7.73 -4.33
N ILE A 534 20.24 8.26 -5.35
CA ILE A 534 19.95 9.69 -5.49
C ILE A 534 18.52 9.90 -5.02
N VAL A 535 18.35 10.59 -3.88
CA VAL A 535 17.04 10.85 -3.27
C VAL A 535 16.80 12.35 -3.29
N LYS A 536 16.05 12.84 -4.29
CA LYS A 536 15.98 14.29 -4.56
C LYS A 536 14.58 14.83 -4.80
N ASP A 537 14.37 16.10 -4.47
CA ASP A 537 13.19 16.86 -4.84
C ASP A 537 11.86 16.23 -4.39
N ASN A 538 11.87 15.43 -3.32
CA ASN A 538 10.63 14.87 -2.78
C ASN A 538 9.93 15.92 -1.91
N ASN A 539 8.60 16.01 -2.01
CA ASN A 539 7.81 16.87 -1.14
C ASN A 539 7.58 16.20 0.23
N GLY A 540 8.66 16.07 1.00
CA GLY A 540 8.67 15.39 2.29
C GLY A 540 10.09 14.90 2.61
N PRO A 541 10.26 14.08 3.66
CA PRO A 541 11.56 13.49 3.97
C PRO A 541 12.09 12.65 2.81
N GLY A 542 13.41 12.67 2.60
CA GLY A 542 14.07 11.84 1.60
C GLY A 542 14.03 10.38 2.00
N ILE A 543 14.76 10.02 3.06
CA ILE A 543 14.80 8.66 3.63
C ILE A 543 14.19 8.69 5.03
N TRP A 544 13.04 8.06 5.24
CA TRP A 544 12.32 8.07 6.51
C TRP A 544 12.10 6.68 7.09
N PHE A 545 12.76 6.40 8.22
CA PHE A 545 12.47 5.25 9.06
C PHE A 545 11.65 5.70 10.26
N ASP A 546 10.56 5.00 10.55
CA ASP A 546 9.65 5.34 11.63
C ASP A 546 9.21 4.07 12.37
N ASN A 547 9.37 4.09 13.69
CA ASN A 547 8.91 3.03 14.59
C ASN A 547 9.51 1.66 14.22
N THR A 548 10.85 1.60 14.16
CA THR A 548 11.63 0.46 13.64
C THR A 548 12.43 -0.25 14.73
N ILE A 549 12.86 -1.49 14.44
CA ILE A 549 13.61 -2.36 15.38
C ILE A 549 15.13 -2.25 15.19
N GLY A 550 15.57 -1.68 14.06
CA GLY A 550 16.97 -1.36 13.84
C GLY A 550 17.72 -2.28 12.88
N GLU A 551 19.05 -2.39 13.04
CA GLU A 551 19.96 -3.01 12.05
C GLU A 551 19.91 -2.34 10.66
N ASN A 552 19.46 -1.08 10.61
CA ASN A 552 19.27 -0.37 9.35
C ASN A 552 20.57 0.33 8.93
N THR A 553 20.85 0.35 7.63
CA THR A 553 22.04 1.03 7.08
C THR A 553 21.61 2.03 6.03
N ILE A 554 22.05 3.27 6.18
CA ILE A 554 21.83 4.36 5.21
C ILE A 554 23.21 4.89 4.83
N GLU A 555 23.70 4.52 3.64
CA GLU A 555 25.09 4.81 3.27
C GLU A 555 25.32 5.27 1.83
N ASP A 556 26.32 6.13 1.64
CA ASP A 556 26.80 6.56 0.32
C ASP A 556 25.71 7.21 -0.58
N ASN A 557 24.60 7.70 0.00
CA ASN A 557 23.51 8.32 -0.76
C ASN A 557 23.78 9.80 -1.03
N LEU A 558 23.17 10.33 -2.09
CA LEU A 558 22.96 11.76 -2.28
C LEU A 558 21.50 12.10 -1.94
N CYS A 559 21.28 12.88 -0.88
CA CYS A 559 19.97 13.40 -0.51
C CYS A 559 19.91 14.90 -0.80
N ASP A 560 19.05 15.33 -1.71
CA ASP A 560 19.03 16.71 -2.20
C ASP A 560 17.62 17.31 -2.19
N ASN A 561 17.45 18.51 -1.64
CA ASN A 561 16.19 19.28 -1.73
C ASN A 561 14.93 18.50 -1.26
N ASN A 562 15.05 17.77 -0.15
CA ASN A 562 13.92 17.16 0.57
C ASN A 562 13.53 18.05 1.77
N THR A 563 12.47 17.73 2.52
CA THR A 563 12.23 18.44 3.80
C THR A 563 13.33 18.10 4.78
N ALA A 564 13.34 16.88 5.30
CA ALA A 564 14.51 16.29 5.93
C ALA A 564 15.28 15.45 4.89
N GLY A 565 16.60 15.52 4.86
CA GLY A 565 17.40 14.62 4.01
C GLY A 565 17.22 13.17 4.45
N ILE A 566 17.54 12.91 5.73
CA ILE A 566 17.36 11.62 6.41
C ILE A 566 16.60 11.86 7.71
N PHE A 567 15.51 11.12 7.93
CA PHE A 567 14.67 11.21 9.12
C PHE A 567 14.55 9.83 9.78
N TYR A 568 15.12 9.68 10.97
CA TYR A 568 15.11 8.43 11.73
C TYR A 568 14.32 8.65 13.02
N GLU A 569 13.13 8.07 13.09
CA GLU A 569 12.10 8.46 14.04
C GLU A 569 11.66 7.30 14.94
N ILE A 570 11.52 7.59 16.24
CA ILE A 570 10.97 6.71 17.28
C ILE A 570 11.43 5.25 17.21
N SER A 571 12.70 5.06 16.87
CA SER A 571 13.30 3.76 16.58
C SER A 571 14.36 3.41 17.63
N LYS A 572 14.62 2.12 17.82
CA LYS A 572 15.58 1.63 18.81
C LYS A 572 16.29 0.38 18.28
N PRO A 573 17.44 -0.04 18.84
CA PRO A 573 18.07 -1.30 18.46
C PRO A 573 17.25 -2.50 18.95
N SER A 574 17.46 -3.64 18.30
CA SER A 574 17.10 -4.95 18.83
C SER A 574 18.05 -5.36 19.95
N GLU A 575 17.68 -6.37 20.75
CA GLU A 575 18.52 -6.86 21.87
C GLU A 575 19.88 -7.42 21.40
N ASP A 576 19.93 -7.91 20.16
CA ASP A 576 21.08 -8.57 19.53
C ASP A 576 21.91 -7.64 18.63
N CYS A 577 21.56 -6.34 18.52
CA CYS A 577 22.31 -5.39 17.72
C CYS A 577 22.81 -4.19 18.53
N ALA A 578 24.06 -3.79 18.26
CA ALA A 578 24.65 -2.61 18.88
C ALA A 578 24.02 -1.28 18.41
N PHE A 579 23.41 -1.26 17.22
CA PHE A 579 22.88 -0.04 16.61
C PHE A 579 21.47 -0.23 16.05
N SER A 580 20.60 0.77 16.26
CA SER A 580 19.35 0.86 15.53
C SER A 580 19.62 1.21 14.07
N ALA A 581 20.48 2.20 13.82
CA ALA A 581 20.91 2.53 12.47
C ALA A 581 22.35 3.00 12.41
N ILE A 582 22.96 2.73 11.26
CA ILE A 582 24.23 3.32 10.83
C ILE A 582 23.92 4.25 9.66
N ILE A 583 24.12 5.55 9.86
CA ILE A 583 23.94 6.61 8.86
C ILE A 583 25.31 7.15 8.51
N ARG A 584 25.86 6.77 7.35
CA ARG A 584 27.26 7.09 7.03
C ARG A 584 27.55 7.47 5.60
N ASN A 585 28.59 8.28 5.38
CA ASN A 585 29.11 8.63 4.05
C ASN A 585 28.05 9.24 3.10
N ASN A 586 26.94 9.74 3.63
CA ASN A 586 25.93 10.37 2.80
C ASN A 586 26.32 11.82 2.51
N ARG A 587 25.92 12.30 1.33
CA ARG A 587 25.96 13.71 0.95
C ARG A 587 24.55 14.23 1.05
N ILE A 588 24.29 15.06 2.06
CA ILE A 588 22.98 15.67 2.28
C ILE A 588 23.08 17.14 1.95
N VAL A 589 22.31 17.59 0.96
CA VAL A 589 22.40 18.95 0.45
C VAL A 589 21.03 19.61 0.41
N ARG A 590 20.97 20.90 0.73
CA ARG A 590 19.78 21.75 0.53
C ARG A 590 18.49 21.22 1.18
N SER A 591 18.58 20.54 2.33
CA SER A 591 17.36 20.08 3.01
C SER A 591 16.59 21.29 3.56
N ARG A 592 15.29 21.36 3.28
CA ARG A 592 14.44 22.50 3.67
C ARG A 592 14.27 22.61 5.19
N GLU A 593 14.44 21.49 5.89
CA GLU A 593 14.47 21.37 7.35
C GLU A 593 15.84 20.80 7.81
N GLN A 594 15.87 19.63 8.45
CA GLN A 594 17.12 19.04 8.93
C GLN A 594 17.84 18.26 7.82
N GLY A 595 19.16 18.32 7.77
CA GLY A 595 19.94 17.41 6.94
C GLY A 595 19.77 15.97 7.40
N ILE A 596 20.14 15.71 8.66
CA ILE A 596 19.89 14.43 9.34
C ILE A 596 19.11 14.70 10.62
N TYR A 597 17.97 14.04 10.80
CA TYR A 597 17.16 14.14 12.00
C TYR A 597 17.02 12.78 12.69
N VAL A 598 17.67 12.64 13.84
CA VAL A 598 17.46 11.54 14.79
C VAL A 598 16.42 12.02 15.82
N SER A 599 15.20 11.54 15.69
CA SER A 599 14.05 11.99 16.49
C SER A 599 13.59 10.91 17.44
N ALA A 600 13.69 11.18 18.74
CA ALA A 600 13.26 10.30 19.83
C ALA A 600 13.65 8.83 19.60
N SER A 601 14.87 8.62 19.10
CA SER A 601 15.42 7.32 18.73
C SER A 601 16.66 6.98 19.55
N SER A 602 16.96 5.70 19.64
CA SER A 602 18.11 5.21 20.40
C SER A 602 19.08 4.39 19.55
N GLY A 603 20.35 4.40 19.93
CA GLY A 603 21.40 3.56 19.31
C GLY A 603 21.71 3.92 17.86
N VAL A 604 21.59 5.18 17.46
CA VAL A 604 21.90 5.61 16.09
C VAL A 604 23.35 6.10 16.01
N LEU A 605 24.12 5.55 15.07
CA LEU A 605 25.44 6.02 14.70
C LEU A 605 25.35 6.90 13.45
N VAL A 606 25.70 8.18 13.57
CA VAL A 606 25.75 9.16 12.49
C VAL A 606 27.21 9.57 12.27
N GLU A 607 27.81 9.10 11.18
CA GLU A 607 29.24 9.31 10.96
C GLU A 607 29.65 9.58 9.52
N ASN A 608 30.73 10.35 9.32
CA ASN A 608 31.33 10.57 8.00
C ASN A 608 30.35 11.13 6.95
N ASN A 609 29.26 11.78 7.35
CA ASN A 609 28.34 12.43 6.42
C ASN A 609 28.82 13.85 6.12
N THR A 610 28.54 14.31 4.90
CA THR A 610 28.67 15.73 4.54
C THR A 610 27.28 16.32 4.46
N VAL A 611 26.99 17.30 5.33
CA VAL A 611 25.75 18.08 5.31
C VAL A 611 26.06 19.48 4.84
N TYR A 612 25.39 19.91 3.78
CA TYR A 612 25.60 21.19 3.13
C TYR A 612 24.29 21.92 2.93
N ASP A 613 24.19 23.14 3.43
CA ASP A 613 23.12 24.08 3.06
C ASP A 613 21.70 23.68 3.53
N SER A 614 21.58 22.97 4.67
CA SER A 614 20.29 22.59 5.28
C SER A 614 19.84 23.60 6.35
N TRP A 615 18.54 23.78 6.63
CA TRP A 615 18.08 24.69 7.70
C TRP A 615 18.77 24.39 9.04
N VAL A 616 18.78 23.12 9.40
CA VAL A 616 19.64 22.55 10.45
C VAL A 616 20.53 21.48 9.84
N GLY A 617 21.81 21.44 10.19
CA GLY A 617 22.72 20.40 9.71
C GLY A 617 22.35 19.01 10.23
N ILE A 618 22.67 18.73 11.50
CA ILE A 618 22.33 17.47 12.17
C ILE A 618 21.55 17.74 13.45
N ALA A 619 20.40 17.11 13.63
CA ALA A 619 19.59 17.21 14.83
C ALA A 619 19.43 15.85 15.52
N VAL A 620 19.78 15.79 16.81
CA VAL A 620 19.50 14.69 17.73
C VAL A 620 18.49 15.22 18.75
N HIS A 621 17.20 15.07 18.46
CA HIS A 621 16.11 15.70 19.21
C HIS A 621 14.82 14.85 19.13
N GLY A 622 13.64 15.42 18.85
CA GLY A 622 12.34 14.78 18.90
C GLY A 622 11.68 14.71 20.28
N MET A 623 12.18 15.47 21.27
CA MET A 623 11.81 15.34 22.69
C MET A 623 11.15 16.59 23.28
N PRO A 624 10.33 16.47 24.35
CA PRO A 624 9.86 15.23 24.98
C PRO A 624 8.80 14.50 24.14
N ARG A 625 8.77 13.16 24.18
CA ARG A 625 7.83 12.35 23.38
C ARG A 625 7.36 11.08 24.07
N GLY A 626 6.42 11.24 25.01
CA GLY A 626 5.72 10.13 25.66
C GLY A 626 6.68 9.07 26.21
N LYS A 627 6.54 7.82 25.73
CA LYS A 627 7.33 6.65 26.14
C LYS A 627 8.66 6.50 25.41
N PHE A 628 8.94 7.32 24.40
CA PHE A 628 10.15 7.19 23.59
C PHE A 628 11.33 7.88 24.26
N LYS A 629 12.53 7.39 23.94
CA LYS A 629 13.79 7.88 24.48
C LYS A 629 14.68 8.35 23.34
N LEU A 630 15.56 9.27 23.66
CA LEU A 630 16.65 9.70 22.78
C LEU A 630 17.95 9.27 23.46
N ALA A 631 18.42 8.04 23.23
CA ALA A 631 19.53 7.51 24.03
C ALA A 631 20.60 6.78 23.24
N ASP A 632 21.84 6.83 23.73
CA ASP A 632 22.97 6.06 23.19
C ASP A 632 23.23 6.35 21.70
N ASN A 633 22.95 7.58 21.25
CA ASN A 633 23.24 8.02 19.89
C ASN A 633 24.65 8.61 19.81
N THR A 634 25.33 8.38 18.69
CA THR A 634 26.68 8.91 18.45
C THR A 634 26.71 9.71 17.15
N VAL A 635 27.15 10.96 17.22
CA VAL A 635 27.37 11.84 16.05
C VAL A 635 28.84 12.22 16.00
N GLN A 636 29.56 11.74 14.99
CA GLN A 636 31.01 11.90 14.93
C GLN A 636 31.54 12.00 13.50
N ASN A 637 32.64 12.73 13.30
CA ASN A 637 33.37 12.77 12.01
C ASN A 637 32.53 13.22 10.82
N ASN A 638 31.46 13.99 11.04
CA ASN A 638 30.69 14.59 9.97
C ASN A 638 31.28 15.96 9.60
N ILE A 639 31.11 16.39 8.35
CA ILE A 639 31.34 17.77 7.92
C ILE A 639 29.96 18.45 7.83
N ILE A 640 29.74 19.47 8.65
CA ILE A 640 28.41 20.01 8.91
C ILE A 640 28.36 21.49 8.58
N MET A 641 27.41 21.86 7.72
CA MET A 641 27.10 23.24 7.37
C MET A 641 25.59 23.48 7.41
N GLY A 642 25.11 24.17 8.45
CA GLY A 642 23.77 24.73 8.48
C GLY A 642 23.67 26.01 7.63
N ARG A 643 22.48 26.30 7.09
CA ARG A 643 22.21 27.44 6.19
C ARG A 643 21.47 28.60 6.85
N SER A 644 20.55 28.33 7.77
CA SER A 644 19.63 29.39 8.23
C SER A 644 19.25 29.32 9.70
N HIS A 645 19.71 28.31 10.44
CA HIS A 645 19.42 28.23 11.87
C HIS A 645 20.53 27.67 12.74
N ALA A 646 20.94 26.41 12.54
CA ALA A 646 21.97 25.78 13.37
C ALA A 646 22.79 24.77 12.57
N ASP A 647 24.07 24.62 12.91
CA ASP A 647 24.90 23.54 12.38
C ASP A 647 24.48 22.21 13.03
N ALA A 648 24.30 22.20 14.35
CA ALA A 648 23.87 21.01 15.07
C ALA A 648 22.91 21.32 16.22
N VAL A 649 22.05 20.34 16.53
CA VAL A 649 21.12 20.36 17.66
C VAL A 649 21.29 19.07 18.45
N ILE A 650 21.44 19.20 19.76
CA ILE A 650 21.40 18.10 20.72
C ILE A 650 20.42 18.43 21.84
N PHE A 651 19.44 17.55 22.03
CA PHE A 651 18.54 17.62 23.17
C PHE A 651 19.21 17.00 24.41
N ILE A 652 19.09 17.70 25.53
CA ILE A 652 19.48 17.25 26.87
C ILE A 652 18.25 17.30 27.77
N GLY A 653 18.06 16.34 28.66
CA GLY A 653 16.91 16.34 29.58
C GLY A 653 16.31 14.97 29.79
N ASP A 654 15.07 14.94 30.29
CA ASP A 654 14.41 13.69 30.63
C ASP A 654 14.30 12.76 29.42
N ASN A 655 14.58 11.48 29.64
CA ASN A 655 14.63 10.44 28.60
C ASN A 655 15.66 10.68 27.49
N ALA A 656 16.64 11.57 27.71
CA ALA A 656 17.79 11.73 26.85
C ALA A 656 19.11 11.44 27.59
N THR A 657 19.75 10.32 27.25
CA THR A 657 20.92 9.79 27.98
C THR A 657 21.99 9.31 27.02
N ASN A 658 23.27 9.51 27.34
CA ASN A 658 24.41 9.00 26.58
C ASN A 658 24.42 9.38 25.08
N ASN A 659 23.81 10.51 24.71
CA ASN A 659 23.96 11.06 23.35
C ASN A 659 25.30 11.78 23.25
N THR A 660 26.15 11.33 22.34
CA THR A 660 27.50 11.86 22.14
C THR A 660 27.56 12.61 20.82
N MET A 661 28.15 13.81 20.87
CA MET A 661 28.48 14.62 19.70
C MET A 661 29.93 15.08 19.87
N ASP A 662 30.84 14.45 19.12
CA ASP A 662 32.27 14.68 19.26
C ASP A 662 33.04 14.37 17.96
N GLY A 663 34.04 15.20 17.66
CA GLY A 663 34.92 15.01 16.50
C GLY A 663 34.26 15.38 15.17
N ASN A 664 33.29 16.30 15.16
CA ASN A 664 32.71 16.81 13.92
C ASN A 664 33.48 18.04 13.42
N PHE A 665 33.38 18.31 12.11
CA PHE A 665 33.93 19.48 11.47
C PHE A 665 32.81 20.45 11.10
N TYR A 666 32.82 21.65 11.68
CA TYR A 666 31.82 22.69 11.44
C TYR A 666 32.30 23.68 10.39
N VAL A 667 31.52 23.88 9.32
CA VAL A 667 31.88 24.83 8.27
C VAL A 667 31.54 26.24 8.72
N THR A 668 32.58 27.06 8.92
CA THR A 668 32.46 28.42 9.45
C THR A 668 33.24 29.42 8.59
N GLY A 669 33.14 30.71 8.92
CA GLY A 669 33.83 31.77 8.19
C GLY A 669 33.26 31.98 6.78
N PRO A 670 34.08 32.47 5.81
CA PRO A 670 33.62 32.80 4.47
C PRO A 670 33.05 31.61 3.68
N ALA A 671 33.45 30.38 4.00
CA ALA A 671 32.95 29.15 3.38
C ALA A 671 31.50 28.84 3.78
N SER A 672 31.03 29.39 4.91
CA SER A 672 29.67 29.20 5.40
C SER A 672 28.73 30.31 4.91
N THR A 673 27.52 29.94 4.51
CA THR A 673 26.45 30.90 4.19
C THR A 673 25.83 31.52 5.44
N TYR A 674 26.01 30.90 6.61
CA TYR A 674 25.31 31.26 7.86
C TYR A 674 26.23 31.43 9.07
N SER A 675 27.10 30.47 9.33
CA SER A 675 28.03 30.43 10.47
C SER A 675 29.31 31.24 10.18
N LYS A 676 29.16 32.41 9.53
CA LYS A 676 30.25 33.30 9.13
C LYS A 676 31.07 33.83 10.30
N ASN A 677 30.43 33.95 11.47
CA ASN A 677 31.01 34.53 12.69
C ASN A 677 31.21 33.48 13.79
N GLY A 678 31.38 32.21 13.43
CA GLY A 678 31.54 31.07 14.35
C GLY A 678 30.41 30.05 14.22
N LEU A 679 30.67 28.81 14.66
CA LEU A 679 29.69 27.73 14.64
C LEU A 679 28.42 28.08 15.43
N ARG A 680 27.32 27.37 15.18
CA ARG A 680 26.05 27.62 15.85
C ARG A 680 25.41 26.30 16.27
N VAL A 681 25.42 26.03 17.58
CA VAL A 681 24.93 24.77 18.14
C VAL A 681 23.89 25.02 19.22
N CYS A 682 22.88 24.14 19.23
CA CYS A 682 21.79 24.12 20.21
C CYS A 682 22.00 22.94 21.17
N VAL A 683 22.27 23.22 22.45
CA VAL A 683 22.28 22.24 23.54
C VAL A 683 21.08 22.54 24.44
N VAL A 684 19.93 21.91 24.17
CA VAL A 684 18.62 22.41 24.62
C VAL A 684 17.82 21.40 25.44
N LYS A 685 17.03 21.89 26.41
CA LYS A 685 16.13 21.08 27.26
C LYS A 685 14.65 21.11 26.84
N GLY A 686 14.30 21.92 25.85
CA GLY A 686 12.91 22.13 25.40
C GLY A 686 12.69 21.73 23.94
N GLN A 687 11.48 21.97 23.46
CA GLN A 687 11.11 21.72 22.05
C GLN A 687 11.77 22.70 21.06
N GLY A 688 12.24 23.86 21.55
CA GLY A 688 12.88 24.88 20.72
C GLY A 688 14.32 24.54 20.34
N TYR A 689 14.80 25.17 19.26
CA TYR A 689 16.18 25.05 18.76
C TYR A 689 16.95 26.34 19.05
N ASP A 690 16.90 26.85 20.27
CA ASP A 690 17.63 28.07 20.61
C ASP A 690 19.15 27.85 20.51
N ILE A 691 19.87 28.80 19.92
CA ILE A 691 21.33 28.74 19.81
C ILE A 691 21.94 29.03 21.18
N THR A 692 22.59 28.05 21.78
CA THR A 692 23.21 28.15 23.11
C THR A 692 24.72 28.31 23.06
N ASP A 693 25.33 27.97 21.92
CA ASP A 693 26.78 27.86 21.76
C ASP A 693 27.20 28.42 20.42
N LYS A 694 28.26 29.25 20.45
CA LYS A 694 28.81 29.94 19.27
C LYS A 694 30.31 29.73 19.06
N THR A 695 30.96 28.92 19.91
CA THR A 695 32.40 28.63 19.88
C THR A 695 32.66 27.19 20.27
N LEU A 696 33.64 26.51 19.66
CA LEU A 696 33.98 25.13 20.05
C LEU A 696 34.38 25.06 21.53
N GLU A 697 35.02 26.10 22.05
CA GLU A 697 35.40 26.18 23.46
C GLU A 697 34.20 26.09 24.41
N SER A 698 33.07 26.74 24.08
CA SER A 698 31.87 26.66 24.92
C SER A 698 31.26 25.26 24.93
N LEU A 699 31.36 24.52 23.81
CA LEU A 699 30.95 23.12 23.76
C LEU A 699 31.89 22.22 24.57
N ARG A 700 33.21 22.43 24.47
CA ARG A 700 34.22 21.66 25.21
C ARG A 700 34.04 21.77 26.72
N VAL A 701 33.76 22.97 27.23
CA VAL A 701 33.44 23.20 28.66
C VAL A 701 32.20 22.41 29.10
N LYS A 702 31.23 22.22 28.20
CA LYS A 702 30.02 21.42 28.44
C LYS A 702 30.21 19.91 28.21
N GLY A 703 31.39 19.48 27.78
CA GLY A 703 31.70 18.08 27.49
C GLY A 703 31.27 17.61 26.10
N TYR A 704 30.93 18.52 25.18
CA TYR A 704 30.63 18.24 23.78
C TYR A 704 31.78 18.70 22.87
N GLU A 705 31.95 18.08 21.70
CA GLU A 705 32.95 18.49 20.70
C GLU A 705 34.36 18.70 21.26
N LYS A 706 34.79 17.78 22.14
CA LYS A 706 36.15 17.72 22.69
C LYS A 706 37.20 17.72 21.59
N ASN A 707 36.95 16.94 20.55
CA ASN A 707 37.82 16.74 19.39
C ASN A 707 37.30 17.47 18.14
N GLY A 708 36.27 18.31 18.29
CA GLY A 708 35.67 19.05 17.18
C GLY A 708 36.60 20.10 16.57
N LEU A 709 36.38 20.34 15.27
CA LEU A 709 37.11 21.32 14.46
C LEU A 709 36.12 22.25 13.76
N GLU A 710 36.56 23.46 13.40
CA GLU A 710 35.76 24.40 12.62
C GLU A 710 36.62 25.16 11.60
N GLY A 711 36.04 25.59 10.50
CA GLY A 711 36.71 26.40 9.48
C GLY A 711 36.22 26.11 8.06
N ASP A 712 37.06 26.41 7.07
CA ASP A 712 36.82 26.03 5.67
C ASP A 712 37.27 24.57 5.45
N PRO A 713 36.38 23.64 5.07
CA PRO A 713 36.77 22.27 4.76
C PRO A 713 37.59 22.16 3.46
N MET A 714 37.72 23.23 2.67
CA MET A 714 38.45 23.27 1.41
C MET A 714 37.94 22.24 0.40
N TRP A 715 36.63 22.23 0.18
CA TRP A 715 36.02 21.42 -0.87
C TRP A 715 36.54 21.81 -2.26
N VAL A 716 36.60 20.83 -3.18
CA VAL A 716 36.98 21.06 -4.58
C VAL A 716 35.97 22.00 -5.24
N ASN A 717 34.67 21.66 -5.20
CA ASN A 717 33.60 22.50 -5.73
C ASN A 717 32.25 22.21 -5.05
N ALA A 718 32.00 22.87 -3.93
CA ALA A 718 30.78 22.70 -3.15
C ALA A 718 29.49 23.06 -3.92
N ALA A 719 29.56 24.06 -4.81
CA ALA A 719 28.41 24.48 -5.63
C ALA A 719 27.99 23.41 -6.65
N ALA A 720 28.91 22.54 -7.06
CA ALA A 720 28.65 21.38 -7.90
C ALA A 720 28.46 20.07 -7.09
N PHE A 721 28.35 20.17 -5.76
CA PHE A 721 28.29 19.03 -4.83
C PHE A 721 29.53 18.10 -4.90
N ASP A 722 30.66 18.62 -5.37
CA ASP A 722 31.96 17.93 -5.28
C ASP A 722 32.61 18.29 -3.94
N PHE A 723 32.27 17.48 -2.94
CA PHE A 723 32.73 17.60 -1.57
C PHE A 723 34.05 16.89 -1.29
N GLN A 724 34.80 16.50 -2.34
CA GLN A 724 36.17 16.05 -2.15
C GLN A 724 36.99 17.15 -1.47
N LEU A 725 37.84 16.75 -0.53
CA LEU A 725 38.71 17.66 0.20
C LEU A 725 40.00 17.89 -0.59
N LYS A 726 40.45 19.14 -0.66
CA LYS A 726 41.78 19.47 -1.20
C LYS A 726 42.89 18.88 -0.30
N PRO A 727 44.10 18.62 -0.82
CA PRO A 727 45.17 17.93 -0.08
C PRO A 727 45.57 18.57 1.25
N ASP A 728 45.44 19.88 1.38
CA ASP A 728 45.76 20.71 2.54
C ASP A 728 44.54 21.04 3.42
N SER A 729 43.39 20.42 3.14
CA SER A 729 42.18 20.61 3.92
C SER A 729 42.40 20.32 5.40
N PRO A 730 41.93 21.21 6.31
CA PRO A 730 42.00 20.95 7.74
C PRO A 730 41.12 19.77 8.20
N ALA A 731 40.17 19.34 7.37
CA ALA A 731 39.34 18.17 7.61
C ALA A 731 40.00 16.86 7.11
N ALA A 732 41.03 16.94 6.26
CA ALA A 732 41.66 15.76 5.69
C ALA A 732 42.38 14.91 6.75
N GLY A 733 42.17 13.59 6.69
CA GLY A 733 42.80 12.62 7.60
C GLY A 733 42.35 12.70 9.06
N LYS A 734 41.29 13.46 9.37
CA LYS A 734 40.76 13.64 10.74
C LYS A 734 39.65 12.67 11.11
N GLY A 735 39.18 11.85 10.17
CA GLY A 735 38.23 10.78 10.45
C GLY A 735 38.83 9.65 11.29
N TRP A 736 38.04 9.09 12.20
CA TRP A 736 38.44 8.00 13.10
C TRP A 736 38.82 6.66 12.42
N ARG A 737 38.42 6.46 11.16
CA ARG A 737 38.83 5.32 10.32
C ARG A 737 39.14 5.76 8.89
N LYS A 738 40.19 5.18 8.30
CA LYS A 738 40.44 5.31 6.85
C LYS A 738 39.41 4.45 6.12
N LEU A 739 38.51 5.06 5.37
CA LEU A 739 37.57 4.32 4.51
C LEU A 739 38.35 3.58 3.41
N PRO A 740 37.89 2.42 2.95
CA PRO A 740 38.44 1.79 1.74
C PRO A 740 38.41 2.79 0.59
N ALA A 741 39.40 2.75 -0.30
CA ALA A 741 39.36 3.55 -1.52
C ALA A 741 38.07 3.21 -2.28
N VAL A 742 37.25 4.22 -2.54
CA VAL A 742 36.08 4.07 -3.42
C VAL A 742 36.62 3.91 -4.83
N ASP A 743 36.24 2.84 -5.51
CA ASP A 743 36.51 2.65 -6.92
C ASP A 743 35.78 3.76 -7.69
N ALA A 744 36.53 4.75 -8.21
CA ALA A 744 35.96 5.95 -8.84
C ALA A 744 35.10 5.64 -10.09
N ALA A 745 35.09 4.38 -10.55
CA ALA A 745 34.23 3.90 -11.63
C ALA A 745 32.84 3.42 -11.18
N LYS A 746 32.57 3.33 -9.87
CA LYS A 746 31.27 2.97 -9.26
C LYS A 746 30.60 4.18 -8.61
#